data_AF-I4HZG8-F1
#
_entry.id   AF-I4HZG8-F1
#
_cell.length_a   1.000
_cell.length_b   1.000
_cell.length_c   1.000
_cell.angle_alpha   90.00
_cell.angle_beta   90.00
_cell.angle_gamma   90.00
#
_symmetry.space_group_name_H-M   'P 1'
#
loop_
_entity.id
_entity.type
_entity.pdbx_description
1 polymer ?
#
loop_
_entity_poly.entity_id
_entity_poly.type
_entity_poly.pdbx_seq_one_letter_code
_entity_poly.pdbx_strand_id
1 'polypeptide(L)'
;MSNWQIPPSVTLPQEFLKIVQDYTPESDGSVVAQILWHRGVRDGATLRTFLDEKAYQSKTPFDFGQEMNFAVKRLEKALNKGEKVTIWGDFDADGVTATSVLWEGLGQFFPPYQQLDYYIPDRQKESHGLNCPGIEKLAHQGTSLIVTCDTGSTNIAEIDYANGLGIDIIITDHHTLPDERPEVIALINPRYFVETHPFYHLSGVAVAYKLVEAMYLTLADIPRKPLENLLDLVAIGLIADLVKLTGECRYLAQKGMQKLQNTQRLGVKKLLDLCNKTGDRPMDISFGIGPRINAVSRIYGDARFCVELLTSEDEKRCQELAEQAELANIRRQEIQRDIIKQVQKKLERIDLSTTNVIILDDPQWLAGILGLVAGQIAQEYQRPTILLSTSEPPFAKGSARSIREIDLYQLVSSQSHLLHRFGGHPLAAGLSLTIENLPLFIEGINQQLRRTGIDLTSLSSQIEVDAVVRVSQLGKSLFRELKLLEPCGMGNPTPKLLIQNCYFHNLWHNNLEDLKGKKIAYPRTTFEIWDSSIEQGFPGMWWGHHKDEIAVDTRYDAVVELDFNTSKNRYEVRLIALQLYQQESLSYGNKKDFLIDNRNREINQEVNQLNPLFLWECPRNWTKLSREYQQAILRDKKLVLAYASPLKKSAHTSWINLVGIGKYLARTKTSISRQQLQNRLNLSYYTLELGLVSLAENGFKVKENQENLSFELVNHEAKINKIEQFLEAVALENFLQQYFATVPLEILQTILNHEDSIDF
;
A
#
# COMPACT_ATOMS: atom_id res chain seq x y z
N MET A 1 -19.07 3.38 0.56
CA MET A 1 -18.11 4.16 -0.26
C MET A 1 -16.95 4.52 0.64
N SER A 2 -15.72 4.19 0.25
CA SER A 2 -14.53 4.57 1.02
C SER A 2 -14.35 6.08 0.87
N ASN A 3 -14.20 6.80 1.98
CA ASN A 3 -13.98 8.25 1.92
C ASN A 3 -12.49 8.51 1.62
N TRP A 4 -12.19 9.28 0.57
CA TRP A 4 -10.81 9.54 0.13
C TRP A 4 -10.35 10.90 0.64
N GLN A 5 -9.22 10.94 1.33
CA GLN A 5 -8.59 12.19 1.76
C GLN A 5 -7.51 12.56 0.75
N ILE A 6 -7.83 13.54 -0.10
CA ILE A 6 -6.92 14.07 -1.11
C ILE A 6 -6.09 15.20 -0.47
N PRO A 7 -4.76 15.16 -0.60
CA PRO A 7 -3.92 16.18 0.00
C PRO A 7 -4.09 17.51 -0.75
N PRO A 8 -4.03 18.66 -0.05
CA PRO A 8 -4.13 19.96 -0.69
C PRO A 8 -2.94 20.21 -1.61
N SER A 9 -3.12 20.99 -2.67
CA SER A 9 -1.99 21.44 -3.50
C SER A 9 -1.14 22.44 -2.72
N VAL A 10 0.15 22.13 -2.55
CA VAL A 10 1.12 22.99 -1.84
C VAL A 10 2.27 23.37 -2.74
N THR A 11 2.64 24.66 -2.74
CA THR A 11 3.89 25.12 -3.38
C THR A 11 5.06 24.85 -2.44
N LEU A 12 6.00 24.00 -2.86
CA LEU A 12 7.15 23.61 -2.05
C LEU A 12 8.28 24.66 -2.12
N PRO A 13 9.03 24.88 -1.04
CA PRO A 13 10.23 25.72 -1.07
C PRO A 13 11.26 25.19 -2.09
N GLN A 14 11.87 26.09 -2.86
CA GLN A 14 12.86 25.71 -3.89
C GLN A 14 14.06 24.95 -3.31
N GLU A 15 14.52 25.32 -2.11
CA GLU A 15 15.61 24.63 -1.42
C GLU A 15 15.25 23.18 -1.08
N PHE A 16 14.00 22.91 -0.68
CA PHE A 16 13.50 21.57 -0.37
C PHE A 16 13.50 20.69 -1.63
N LEU A 17 12.96 21.22 -2.74
CA LEU A 17 12.97 20.53 -4.03
C LEU A 17 14.38 20.23 -4.52
N LYS A 18 15.30 21.18 -4.36
CA LYS A 18 16.69 21.01 -4.77
C LYS A 18 17.37 19.85 -4.02
N ILE A 19 17.11 19.70 -2.72
CA ILE A 19 17.63 18.57 -1.94
C ILE A 19 17.11 17.25 -2.52
N VAL A 20 15.80 17.15 -2.83
CA VAL A 20 15.24 15.92 -3.42
C VAL A 20 15.82 15.62 -4.80
N GLN A 21 16.06 16.66 -5.60
CA GLN A 21 16.68 16.56 -6.93
C GLN A 21 18.10 15.98 -6.88
N ASP A 22 18.86 16.24 -5.81
CA ASP A 22 20.18 15.62 -5.61
C ASP A 22 20.10 14.07 -5.54
N TYR A 23 18.93 13.52 -5.17
CA TYR A 23 18.68 12.07 -5.06
C TYR A 23 17.81 11.50 -6.19
N THR A 24 17.30 12.33 -7.11
CA THR A 24 16.38 11.93 -8.19
C THR A 24 16.93 12.30 -9.58
N PRO A 25 18.04 11.71 -10.04
CA PRO A 25 18.69 12.11 -11.31
C PRO A 25 17.86 11.82 -12.58
N GLU A 26 16.77 11.05 -12.47
CA GLU A 26 15.93 10.62 -13.59
C GLU A 26 14.51 11.22 -13.55
N SER A 27 14.21 12.12 -12.61
CA SER A 27 12.93 12.84 -12.49
C SER A 27 13.13 14.25 -11.95
N ASP A 28 12.06 15.04 -11.84
CA ASP A 28 12.11 16.36 -11.19
C ASP A 28 11.98 16.29 -9.65
N GLY A 29 11.76 15.08 -9.11
CA GLY A 29 11.60 14.80 -7.68
C GLY A 29 10.31 15.37 -7.06
N SER A 30 9.39 15.89 -7.88
CA SER A 30 8.25 16.68 -7.39
C SER A 30 7.24 15.85 -6.60
N VAL A 31 7.03 14.59 -6.98
CA VAL A 31 6.03 13.72 -6.34
C VAL A 31 6.51 13.31 -4.96
N VAL A 32 7.71 12.77 -4.82
CA VAL A 32 8.24 12.38 -3.51
C VAL A 32 8.42 13.58 -2.59
N ALA A 33 8.79 14.75 -3.13
CA ALA A 33 8.88 15.97 -2.34
C ALA A 33 7.51 16.38 -1.76
N GLN A 34 6.43 16.29 -2.54
CA GLN A 34 5.07 16.56 -2.05
C GLN A 34 4.66 15.54 -0.99
N ILE A 35 4.90 14.25 -1.23
CA ILE A 35 4.58 13.18 -0.30
C ILE A 35 5.28 13.43 1.05
N LEU A 36 6.59 13.69 1.03
CA LEU A 36 7.37 13.94 2.24
C LEU A 36 6.88 15.18 3.00
N TRP A 37 6.54 16.25 2.27
CA TRP A 37 6.00 17.46 2.86
C TRP A 37 4.66 17.24 3.58
N HIS A 38 3.76 16.46 2.96
CA HIS A 38 2.47 16.09 3.55
C HIS A 38 2.63 15.15 4.74
N ARG A 39 3.63 14.26 4.71
CA ARG A 39 4.02 13.40 5.83
C ARG A 39 4.76 14.13 6.96
N GLY A 40 4.94 15.46 6.85
CA GLY A 40 5.50 16.30 7.90
C GLY A 40 7.02 16.49 7.85
N VAL A 41 7.72 15.92 6.86
CA VAL A 41 9.15 16.17 6.64
C VAL A 41 9.28 17.50 5.92
N ARG A 42 9.58 18.57 6.68
CA ARG A 42 9.57 19.96 6.16
C ARG A 42 10.90 20.69 6.26
N ASP A 43 11.82 20.23 7.11
CA ASP A 43 13.15 20.83 7.23
C ASP A 43 14.20 20.05 6.43
N GLY A 44 15.20 20.76 5.92
CA GLY A 44 16.22 20.18 5.04
C GLY A 44 17.15 19.17 5.73
N ALA A 45 17.32 19.26 7.06
CA ALA A 45 18.17 18.30 7.79
C ALA A 45 17.45 16.95 7.91
N THR A 46 16.21 16.95 8.39
CA THR A 46 15.37 15.74 8.47
C THR A 46 15.18 15.13 7.09
N LEU A 47 14.94 15.94 6.06
CA LEU A 47 14.85 15.46 4.68
C LEU A 47 16.09 14.66 4.25
N ARG A 48 17.29 15.20 4.46
CA ARG A 48 18.53 14.50 4.11
C ARG A 48 18.68 13.19 4.88
N THR A 49 18.42 13.20 6.18
CA THR A 49 18.50 11.98 7.00
C THR A 49 17.44 10.94 6.63
N PHE A 50 16.30 11.37 6.09
CA PHE A 50 15.23 10.49 5.64
C PHE A 50 15.60 9.80 4.32
N LEU A 51 16.17 10.56 3.39
CA LEU A 51 16.53 10.11 2.04
C LEU A 51 17.83 9.30 1.99
N ASP A 52 18.79 9.60 2.87
CA ASP A 52 20.11 8.97 2.89
C ASP A 52 20.49 8.57 4.31
N GLU A 53 20.61 7.25 4.53
CA GLU A 53 20.93 6.73 5.84
C GLU A 53 22.35 7.12 6.30
N LYS A 54 23.24 7.53 5.37
CA LYS A 54 24.59 8.02 5.71
C LYS A 54 24.57 9.42 6.31
N ALA A 55 23.51 10.19 6.08
CA ALA A 55 23.32 11.49 6.70
C ALA A 55 22.78 11.37 8.13
N TYR A 56 22.20 10.22 8.50
CA TYR A 56 21.68 9.96 9.84
C TYR A 56 22.81 9.56 10.79
N GLN A 57 22.85 10.18 11.97
CA GLN A 57 23.78 9.82 13.04
C GLN A 57 23.07 8.90 14.04
N SER A 58 23.41 7.62 13.99
CA SER A 58 22.92 6.62 14.93
C SER A 58 23.27 6.97 16.37
N LYS A 59 22.31 6.77 17.26
CA LYS A 59 22.48 6.95 18.70
C LYS A 59 23.35 5.83 19.28
N THR A 60 24.21 6.18 20.23
CA THR A 60 25.08 5.21 20.92
C THR A 60 24.23 4.32 21.83
N PRO A 61 24.56 3.03 22.01
CA PRO A 61 23.79 2.17 22.91
C PRO A 61 23.81 2.67 24.36
N PHE A 62 24.80 3.48 24.74
CA PHE A 62 24.88 4.10 26.07
C PHE A 62 23.86 5.24 26.28
N ASP A 63 23.10 5.64 25.25
CA ASP A 63 21.96 6.56 25.41
C ASP A 63 20.81 5.93 26.22
N PHE A 64 20.78 4.60 26.40
CA PHE A 64 19.96 3.91 27.41
C PHE A 64 20.40 4.21 28.86
N GLY A 65 21.48 4.95 29.07
CA GLY A 65 21.91 5.42 30.38
C GLY A 65 22.44 4.30 31.27
N GLN A 66 22.07 4.33 32.56
CA GLN A 66 22.63 3.43 33.57
C GLN A 66 22.28 1.95 33.31
N GLU A 67 21.09 1.66 32.76
CA GLU A 67 20.65 0.29 32.49
C GLU A 67 21.60 -0.44 31.54
N MET A 68 22.03 0.22 30.46
CA MET A 68 23.03 -0.35 29.54
C MET A 68 24.38 -0.56 30.22
N ASN A 69 24.81 0.38 31.05
CA ASN A 69 26.06 0.26 31.79
C ASN A 69 26.04 -0.89 32.80
N PHE A 70 24.91 -1.14 33.48
CA PHE A 70 24.75 -2.26 34.39
C PHE A 70 24.76 -3.60 33.66
N ALA A 71 24.07 -3.68 32.52
CA ALA A 71 24.06 -4.88 31.69
C ALA A 71 25.47 -5.25 31.21
N VAL A 72 26.21 -4.29 30.64
CA VAL A 72 27.59 -4.51 30.16
C VAL A 72 28.50 -4.96 31.30
N LYS A 73 28.52 -4.24 32.43
CA LYS A 73 29.34 -4.61 33.59
C LYS A 73 29.04 -6.02 34.12
N ARG A 74 27.76 -6.41 34.08
CA ARG A 74 27.35 -7.74 34.53
C ARG A 74 27.76 -8.84 33.56
N LEU A 75 27.69 -8.57 32.26
CA LEU A 75 28.20 -9.48 31.22
C LEU A 75 29.73 -9.60 31.28
N GLU A 76 30.46 -8.50 31.47
CA GLU A 76 31.92 -8.53 31.71
C GLU A 76 32.29 -9.39 32.93
N LYS A 77 31.53 -9.25 34.03
CA LYS A 77 31.71 -10.10 35.21
C LYS A 77 31.47 -11.58 34.88
N ALA A 78 30.40 -11.90 34.15
CA ALA A 78 30.11 -13.27 33.75
C ALA A 78 31.26 -13.85 32.90
N LEU A 79 31.74 -13.07 31.93
CA LEU A 79 32.86 -13.43 31.06
C LEU A 79 34.11 -13.75 31.87
N ASN A 80 34.54 -12.82 32.72
CA ASN A 80 35.76 -12.95 33.53
C ASN A 80 35.72 -14.12 34.52
N LYS A 81 34.52 -14.48 35.01
CA LYS A 81 34.33 -15.56 35.97
C LYS A 81 33.98 -16.91 35.34
N GLY A 82 33.82 -16.98 34.02
CA GLY A 82 33.35 -18.20 33.36
C GLY A 82 31.92 -18.60 33.76
N GLU A 83 31.09 -17.65 34.18
CA GLU A 83 29.70 -17.91 34.58
C GLU A 83 28.87 -18.27 33.35
N LYS A 84 27.95 -19.24 33.51
CA LYS A 84 27.04 -19.63 32.44
C LYS A 84 25.93 -18.60 32.27
N VAL A 85 25.81 -18.10 31.04
CA VAL A 85 24.81 -17.12 30.59
C VAL A 85 23.82 -17.83 29.67
N THR A 86 22.53 -17.64 29.92
CA THR A 86 21.48 -18.19 29.05
C THR A 86 20.62 -17.06 28.49
N ILE A 87 20.46 -17.02 27.17
CA ILE A 87 19.55 -16.11 26.48
C ILE A 87 18.13 -16.67 26.65
N TRP A 88 17.19 -15.87 27.16
CA TRP A 88 15.78 -16.22 27.17
C TRP A 88 15.07 -15.48 26.05
N GLY A 89 14.63 -16.20 25.02
CA GLY A 89 13.98 -15.63 23.84
C GLY A 89 12.46 -15.71 23.85
N ASP A 90 11.84 -15.07 22.87
CA ASP A 90 10.45 -15.30 22.47
C ASP A 90 10.35 -16.09 21.15
N PHE A 91 9.18 -16.65 20.88
CA PHE A 91 8.93 -17.62 19.81
C PHE A 91 8.38 -17.01 18.51
N ASP A 92 8.21 -15.69 18.45
CA ASP A 92 7.83 -15.00 17.23
C ASP A 92 9.06 -14.53 16.43
N ALA A 93 8.84 -13.85 15.31
CA ALA A 93 9.93 -13.45 14.42
C ALA A 93 10.88 -12.43 15.06
N ASP A 94 10.39 -11.51 15.91
CA ASP A 94 11.25 -10.57 16.61
C ASP A 94 12.04 -11.29 17.69
N GLY A 95 11.38 -12.08 18.54
CA GLY A 95 12.04 -12.89 19.56
C GLY A 95 13.07 -13.88 19.03
N VAL A 96 12.77 -14.60 17.95
CA VAL A 96 13.71 -15.56 17.33
C VAL A 96 14.91 -14.84 16.70
N THR A 97 14.69 -13.70 16.04
CA THR A 97 15.80 -12.93 15.47
C THR A 97 16.61 -12.23 16.56
N ALA A 98 15.98 -11.73 17.62
CA ALA A 98 16.64 -11.19 18.81
C ALA A 98 17.52 -12.24 19.50
N THR A 99 16.99 -13.45 19.67
CA THR A 99 17.76 -14.59 20.19
C THR A 99 18.95 -14.90 19.29
N SER A 100 18.75 -14.88 17.97
CA SER A 100 19.82 -15.12 16.98
C SER A 100 20.91 -14.03 16.99
N VAL A 101 20.51 -12.76 17.16
CA VAL A 101 21.41 -11.60 17.30
C VAL A 101 22.24 -11.72 18.58
N LEU A 102 21.61 -12.05 19.72
CA LEU A 102 22.34 -12.28 20.97
C LEU A 102 23.24 -13.51 20.87
N TRP A 103 22.77 -14.59 20.25
CA TRP A 103 23.52 -15.83 20.10
C TRP A 103 24.82 -15.63 19.32
N GLU A 104 24.76 -15.03 18.12
CA GLU A 104 25.97 -14.77 17.33
C GLU A 104 26.80 -13.61 17.88
N GLY A 105 26.13 -12.57 18.38
CA GLY A 105 26.76 -11.36 18.91
C GLY A 105 27.53 -11.62 20.20
N LEU A 106 26.85 -12.14 21.23
CA LEU A 106 27.49 -12.54 22.49
C LEU A 106 28.40 -13.76 22.30
N GLY A 107 28.12 -14.63 21.32
CA GLY A 107 28.99 -15.76 20.96
C GLY A 107 30.41 -15.35 20.50
N GLN A 108 30.65 -14.08 20.17
CA GLN A 108 32.01 -13.56 19.97
C GLN A 108 32.81 -13.45 21.27
N PHE A 109 32.13 -13.32 22.41
CA PHE A 109 32.73 -13.13 23.74
C PHE A 109 32.65 -14.41 24.58
N PHE A 110 31.51 -15.09 24.52
CA PHE A 110 31.21 -16.28 25.32
C PHE A 110 31.25 -17.53 24.45
N PRO A 111 32.03 -18.57 24.82
CA PRO A 111 32.04 -19.85 24.10
C PRO A 111 30.62 -20.48 24.00
N PRO A 112 30.07 -20.66 22.79
CA PRO A 112 28.74 -21.26 22.60
C PRO A 112 28.65 -22.68 23.18
N TYR A 113 27.49 -23.01 23.76
CA TYR A 113 27.16 -24.29 24.42
C TYR A 113 28.01 -24.68 25.64
N GLN A 114 29.02 -23.89 25.98
CA GLN A 114 29.82 -24.04 27.18
C GLN A 114 29.46 -22.94 28.20
N GLN A 115 29.55 -21.68 27.77
CA GLN A 115 29.27 -20.52 28.61
C GLN A 115 28.03 -19.76 28.17
N LEU A 116 27.67 -19.82 26.88
CA LEU A 116 26.44 -19.24 26.35
C LEU A 116 25.48 -20.33 25.88
N ASP A 117 24.23 -20.25 26.29
CA ASP A 117 23.13 -21.10 25.82
C ASP A 117 21.90 -20.24 25.52
N TYR A 118 20.85 -20.82 24.95
CA TYR A 118 19.56 -20.15 24.79
C TYR A 118 18.38 -21.06 25.09
N TYR A 119 17.30 -20.45 25.55
CA TYR A 119 16.03 -21.08 25.84
C TYR A 119 14.91 -20.24 25.22
N ILE A 120 14.01 -20.90 24.49
CA ILE A 120 12.79 -20.30 23.95
C ILE A 120 11.62 -21.15 24.48
N PRO A 121 10.62 -20.54 25.14
CA PRO A 121 9.48 -21.26 25.66
C PRO A 121 8.65 -21.90 24.54
N ASP A 122 8.09 -23.09 24.78
CA ASP A 122 7.16 -23.75 23.88
C ASP A 122 5.81 -23.01 23.93
N ARG A 123 5.40 -22.43 22.79
CA ARG A 123 4.17 -21.63 22.68
C ARG A 123 2.91 -22.36 23.15
N GLN A 124 2.87 -23.69 22.97
CA GLN A 124 1.68 -24.50 23.29
C GLN A 124 1.65 -24.93 24.75
N LYS A 125 2.82 -25.15 25.37
CA LYS A 125 2.92 -25.70 26.73
C LYS A 125 3.22 -24.65 27.80
N GLU A 126 4.10 -23.72 27.48
CA GLU A 126 4.72 -22.80 28.44
C GLU A 126 4.18 -21.37 28.32
N SER A 127 3.45 -21.07 27.22
CA SER A 127 2.93 -19.72 26.90
C SER A 127 4.07 -18.71 26.66
N HIS A 128 3.73 -17.42 26.53
CA HIS A 128 4.68 -16.33 26.34
C HIS A 128 5.28 -15.87 27.67
N GLY A 129 6.49 -15.32 27.65
CA GLY A 129 7.17 -14.76 28.81
C GLY A 129 8.11 -15.70 29.54
N LEU A 130 8.67 -15.20 30.64
CA LEU A 130 9.36 -16.05 31.61
C LEU A 130 8.37 -17.03 32.25
N ASN A 131 8.86 -18.20 32.66
CA ASN A 131 8.08 -19.13 33.48
C ASN A 131 8.98 -19.82 34.52
N CYS A 132 8.43 -20.07 35.71
CA CYS A 132 9.17 -20.68 36.82
C CYS A 132 9.77 -22.06 36.48
N PRO A 133 9.05 -23.00 35.81
CA PRO A 133 9.62 -24.30 35.42
C PRO A 133 10.86 -24.19 34.53
N GLY A 134 10.86 -23.27 33.57
CA GLY A 134 11.99 -23.00 32.69
C GLY A 134 13.18 -22.43 33.46
N ILE A 135 12.94 -21.47 34.37
CA ILE A 135 13.98 -20.90 35.24
C ILE A 135 14.59 -21.98 36.14
N GLU A 136 13.78 -22.83 36.76
CA GLU A 136 14.25 -23.93 37.60
C GLU A 136 15.12 -24.92 36.81
N LYS A 137 14.71 -25.24 35.58
CA LYS A 137 15.51 -26.05 34.66
C LYS A 137 16.86 -25.41 34.36
N LEU A 138 16.89 -24.09 34.11
CA LEU A 138 18.13 -23.36 33.85
C LEU A 138 19.05 -23.31 35.08
N ALA A 139 18.47 -23.21 36.28
CA ALA A 139 19.19 -23.29 37.55
C ALA A 139 19.90 -24.63 37.71
N HIS A 140 19.19 -25.73 37.44
CA HIS A 140 19.77 -27.09 37.45
C HIS A 140 20.88 -27.28 36.40
N GLN A 141 20.84 -26.51 35.31
CA GLN A 141 21.88 -26.51 34.28
C GLN A 141 23.05 -25.58 34.59
N GLY A 142 23.08 -24.96 35.78
CA GLY A 142 24.16 -24.09 36.25
C GLY A 142 24.12 -22.66 35.71
N THR A 143 23.00 -22.21 35.14
CA THR A 143 22.85 -20.83 34.67
C THR A 143 22.98 -19.87 35.85
N SER A 144 23.84 -18.85 35.72
CA SER A 144 24.02 -17.80 36.74
C SER A 144 23.47 -16.44 36.30
N LEU A 145 23.25 -16.27 35.00
CA LEU A 145 22.73 -15.04 34.41
C LEU A 145 21.77 -15.38 33.27
N ILE A 146 20.57 -14.81 33.30
CA ILE A 146 19.63 -14.81 32.18
C ILE A 146 19.66 -13.45 31.50
N VAL A 147 19.77 -13.44 30.18
CA VAL A 147 19.58 -12.25 29.33
C VAL A 147 18.30 -12.47 28.53
N THR A 148 17.22 -11.77 28.85
CA THR A 148 15.99 -11.89 28.06
C THR A 148 16.09 -11.09 26.77
N CYS A 149 15.37 -11.50 25.74
CA CYS A 149 15.12 -10.71 24.54
C CYS A 149 13.66 -10.79 24.14
N ASP A 150 13.10 -9.63 23.78
CA ASP A 150 11.70 -9.47 23.37
C ASP A 150 10.67 -9.90 24.42
N THR A 151 11.08 -9.96 25.69
CA THR A 151 10.20 -10.37 26.78
C THR A 151 10.79 -10.04 28.15
N GLY A 152 9.99 -10.18 29.21
CA GLY A 152 10.44 -10.15 30.60
C GLY A 152 10.06 -8.91 31.40
N SER A 153 9.72 -7.76 30.78
CA SER A 153 9.46 -6.51 31.51
C SER A 153 8.38 -6.64 32.59
N THR A 154 7.35 -7.46 32.35
CA THR A 154 6.19 -7.60 33.25
C THR A 154 6.16 -8.93 34.02
N ASN A 155 7.21 -9.75 33.94
CA ASN A 155 7.29 -11.07 34.56
C ASN A 155 7.78 -11.03 36.01
N ILE A 156 7.17 -10.20 36.85
CA ILE A 156 7.67 -9.87 38.21
C ILE A 156 7.81 -11.13 39.07
N ALA A 157 6.79 -11.99 39.09
CA ALA A 157 6.81 -13.21 39.90
C ALA A 157 7.92 -14.19 39.48
N GLU A 158 8.17 -14.31 38.17
CA GLU A 158 9.25 -15.14 37.65
C GLU A 158 10.64 -14.55 37.91
N ILE A 159 10.76 -13.21 37.87
CA ILE A 159 11.99 -12.50 38.24
C ILE A 159 12.34 -12.75 39.70
N ASP A 160 11.37 -12.60 40.60
CA ASP A 160 11.55 -12.86 42.03
C ASP A 160 11.96 -14.32 42.29
N TYR A 161 11.36 -15.25 41.54
CA TYR A 161 11.72 -16.67 41.61
C TYR A 161 13.16 -16.93 41.17
N ALA A 162 13.61 -16.33 40.06
CA ALA A 162 14.99 -16.43 39.59
C ALA A 162 15.99 -15.86 40.62
N ASN A 163 15.67 -14.70 41.21
CA ASN A 163 16.47 -14.08 42.27
C ASN A 163 16.58 -15.00 43.49
N GLY A 164 15.49 -15.67 43.89
CA GLY A 164 15.48 -16.67 44.95
C GLY A 164 16.37 -17.89 44.68
N LEU A 165 16.62 -18.20 43.41
CA LEU A 165 17.56 -19.24 42.97
C LEU A 165 18.99 -18.72 42.76
N GLY A 166 19.25 -17.43 42.99
CA GLY A 166 20.55 -16.79 42.79
C GLY A 166 20.90 -16.57 41.31
N ILE A 167 19.91 -16.50 40.43
CA ILE A 167 20.08 -16.22 39.01
C ILE A 167 19.83 -14.73 38.77
N ASP A 168 20.86 -14.03 38.30
CA ASP A 168 20.73 -12.64 37.90
C ASP A 168 19.94 -12.52 36.58
N ILE A 169 19.19 -11.43 36.40
CA ILE A 169 18.46 -11.16 35.14
C ILE A 169 18.88 -9.80 34.55
N ILE A 170 19.14 -9.79 33.25
CA ILE A 170 19.17 -8.59 32.39
C ILE A 170 17.99 -8.70 31.43
N ILE A 171 17.14 -7.68 31.38
CA ILE A 171 16.01 -7.61 30.46
C ILE A 171 16.38 -6.77 29.24
N THR A 172 16.20 -7.33 28.04
CA THR A 172 16.10 -6.57 26.79
C THR A 172 14.73 -6.78 26.19
N ASP A 173 13.92 -5.71 26.14
CA ASP A 173 12.50 -5.81 25.81
C ASP A 173 12.00 -4.47 25.25
N HIS A 174 10.82 -4.44 24.66
CA HIS A 174 10.18 -3.25 24.08
C HIS A 174 8.67 -3.17 24.35
N HIS A 175 8.13 -4.17 25.04
CA HIS A 175 6.76 -4.22 25.51
C HIS A 175 6.48 -3.19 26.61
N THR A 176 5.22 -3.13 27.05
CA THR A 176 4.78 -2.24 28.13
C THR A 176 5.60 -2.43 29.40
N LEU A 177 5.87 -1.33 30.07
CA LEU A 177 6.57 -1.33 31.35
C LEU A 177 5.62 -1.70 32.50
N PRO A 178 6.12 -2.34 33.56
CA PRO A 178 5.39 -2.49 34.81
C PRO A 178 5.28 -1.14 35.54
N ASP A 179 4.34 -1.05 36.48
CA ASP A 179 4.16 0.13 37.32
C ASP A 179 5.39 0.42 38.21
N GLU A 180 6.05 -0.64 38.68
CA GLU A 180 7.27 -0.57 39.49
C GLU A 180 8.42 -1.31 38.80
N ARG A 181 9.64 -0.76 38.89
CA ARG A 181 10.83 -1.39 38.30
C ARG A 181 11.12 -2.72 39.02
N PRO A 182 11.20 -3.86 38.30
CA PRO A 182 11.53 -5.13 38.91
C PRO A 182 12.96 -5.16 39.46
N GLU A 183 13.21 -6.07 40.40
CA GLU A 183 14.54 -6.33 40.96
C GLU A 183 15.42 -7.10 39.98
N VAL A 184 15.82 -6.44 38.89
CA VAL A 184 16.76 -6.95 37.88
C VAL A 184 18.04 -6.12 37.85
N ILE A 185 19.13 -6.73 37.36
CA ILE A 185 20.41 -6.06 37.19
C ILE A 185 20.28 -4.89 36.21
N ALA A 186 19.60 -5.15 35.10
CA ALA A 186 19.32 -4.13 34.10
C ALA A 186 17.97 -4.38 33.42
N LEU A 187 17.24 -3.30 33.12
CA LEU A 187 16.01 -3.28 32.34
C LEU A 187 16.17 -2.32 31.17
N ILE A 188 16.64 -2.85 30.04
CA ILE A 188 16.83 -2.10 28.81
C ILE A 188 15.54 -2.16 28.01
N ASN A 189 14.71 -1.13 28.16
CA ASN A 189 13.44 -1.01 27.44
C ASN A 189 13.24 0.42 26.91
N PRO A 190 13.00 0.61 25.60
CA PRO A 190 12.85 1.93 24.99
C PRO A 190 11.60 2.70 25.43
N ARG A 191 10.63 2.03 26.08
CA ARG A 191 9.41 2.67 26.59
C ARG A 191 9.66 3.60 27.78
N TYR A 192 10.86 3.62 28.35
CA TYR A 192 11.26 4.65 29.32
C TYR A 192 11.44 6.04 28.70
N PHE A 193 11.65 6.10 27.38
CA PHE A 193 11.81 7.36 26.69
C PHE A 193 10.46 7.98 26.34
N VAL A 194 10.46 9.30 26.13
CA VAL A 194 9.33 9.99 25.49
C VAL A 194 9.17 9.51 24.04
N GLU A 195 7.94 9.54 23.50
CA GLU A 195 7.64 9.02 22.15
C GLU A 195 8.48 9.67 21.04
N THR A 196 8.92 10.92 21.23
CA THR A 196 9.78 11.64 20.27
C THR A 196 11.24 11.19 20.28
N HIS A 197 11.67 10.34 21.23
CA HIS A 197 13.04 9.88 21.32
C HIS A 197 13.34 8.83 20.22
N PRO A 198 14.52 8.87 19.56
CA PRO A 198 14.83 7.94 18.46
C PRO A 198 14.73 6.46 18.80
N PHE A 199 14.96 6.09 20.07
CA PHE A 199 14.88 4.69 20.52
C PHE A 199 13.46 4.21 20.84
N TYR A 200 12.47 5.10 21.03
CA TYR A 200 11.16 4.74 21.60
C TYR A 200 10.43 3.60 20.84
N HIS A 201 10.68 3.48 19.54
CA HIS A 201 10.05 2.48 18.67
C HIS A 201 10.92 1.25 18.39
N LEU A 202 12.09 1.10 19.04
CA LEU A 202 12.93 -0.09 18.84
C LEU A 202 12.13 -1.36 19.20
N SER A 203 12.27 -2.40 18.37
CA SER A 203 11.75 -3.74 18.66
C SER A 203 12.74 -4.53 19.54
N GLY A 204 12.34 -5.69 20.04
CA GLY A 204 13.19 -6.60 20.81
C GLY A 204 14.51 -6.92 20.12
N VAL A 205 14.52 -7.25 18.81
CA VAL A 205 15.77 -7.52 18.07
C VAL A 205 16.69 -6.30 18.02
N ALA A 206 16.12 -5.09 17.94
CA ALA A 206 16.90 -3.87 17.85
C ALA A 206 17.49 -3.47 19.20
N VAL A 207 16.77 -3.71 20.31
CA VAL A 207 17.31 -3.55 21.67
C VAL A 207 18.42 -4.57 21.94
N ALA A 208 18.21 -5.83 21.55
CA ALA A 208 19.24 -6.87 21.60
C ALA A 208 20.50 -6.49 20.81
N TYR A 209 20.33 -5.94 19.60
CA TYR A 209 21.43 -5.42 18.80
C TYR A 209 22.18 -4.28 19.51
N LYS A 210 21.48 -3.34 20.16
CA LYS A 210 22.11 -2.27 20.94
C LYS A 210 22.88 -2.79 22.15
N LEU A 211 22.44 -3.87 22.81
CA LEU A 211 23.22 -4.53 23.85
C LEU A 211 24.52 -5.13 23.30
N VAL A 212 24.45 -5.82 22.15
CA VAL A 212 25.65 -6.37 21.49
C VAL A 212 26.58 -5.23 21.02
N GLU A 213 26.03 -4.14 20.48
CA GLU A 213 26.78 -2.94 20.12
C GLU A 213 27.56 -2.38 21.33
N ALA A 214 26.93 -2.31 22.50
CA ALA A 214 27.59 -1.86 23.72
C ALA A 214 28.76 -2.78 24.13
N MET A 215 28.59 -4.09 24.00
CA MET A 215 29.66 -5.07 24.26
C MET A 215 30.83 -4.90 23.27
N TYR A 216 30.54 -4.70 21.98
CA TYR A 216 31.55 -4.45 20.95
C TYR A 216 32.32 -3.15 21.20
N LEU A 217 31.65 -2.08 21.64
CA LEU A 217 32.30 -0.82 21.98
C LEU A 217 33.15 -0.93 23.25
N THR A 218 32.70 -1.70 24.24
CA THR A 218 33.39 -1.83 25.54
C THR A 218 34.61 -2.75 25.44
N LEU A 219 34.48 -3.86 24.71
CA LEU A 219 35.49 -4.91 24.58
C LEU A 219 35.93 -5.07 23.11
N ALA A 220 36.35 -3.97 22.50
CA ALA A 220 36.60 -3.87 21.05
C ALA A 220 37.65 -4.85 20.49
N ASP A 221 38.54 -5.37 21.33
CA ASP A 221 39.62 -6.28 20.91
C ASP A 221 39.21 -7.76 20.85
N ILE A 222 38.03 -8.11 21.36
CA ILE A 222 37.55 -9.51 21.42
C ILE A 222 36.84 -9.96 20.13
N PRO A 223 35.84 -9.23 19.60
CA PRO A 223 35.03 -9.74 18.49
C PRO A 223 35.84 -9.87 17.20
N ARG A 224 35.59 -10.95 16.45
CA ARG A 224 36.30 -11.25 15.18
C ARG A 224 35.46 -10.95 13.95
N LYS A 225 34.14 -11.04 14.08
CA LYS A 225 33.19 -10.73 13.01
C LYS A 225 32.67 -9.30 13.19
N PRO A 226 32.50 -8.50 12.12
CA PRO A 226 31.89 -7.17 12.20
C PRO A 226 30.45 -7.22 12.73
N LEU A 227 30.06 -6.24 13.54
CA LEU A 227 28.72 -6.14 14.13
C LEU A 227 27.63 -6.01 13.04
N GLU A 228 27.97 -5.36 11.93
CA GLU A 228 27.09 -5.14 10.77
C GLU A 228 26.65 -6.43 10.09
N ASN A 229 27.29 -7.57 10.42
CA ASN A 229 26.81 -8.88 9.97
C ASN A 229 25.47 -9.26 10.59
N LEU A 230 25.08 -8.68 11.72
CA LEU A 230 23.81 -8.97 12.40
C LEU A 230 22.64 -8.14 11.85
N LEU A 231 22.89 -7.12 11.02
CA LEU A 231 21.87 -6.15 10.62
C LEU A 231 20.76 -6.72 9.74
N ASP A 232 21.00 -7.82 9.01
CA ASP A 232 19.94 -8.50 8.26
C ASP A 232 18.92 -9.16 9.19
N LEU A 233 19.37 -9.78 10.30
CA LEU A 233 18.48 -10.29 11.35
C LEU A 233 17.70 -9.15 12.02
N VAL A 234 18.36 -8.02 12.28
CA VAL A 234 17.71 -6.82 12.85
C VAL A 234 16.60 -6.32 11.93
N ALA A 235 16.83 -6.26 10.62
CA ALA A 235 15.78 -5.88 9.67
C ALA A 235 14.60 -6.85 9.70
N ILE A 236 14.87 -8.16 9.78
CA ILE A 236 13.83 -9.20 9.80
C ILE A 236 12.92 -9.04 11.02
N GLY A 237 13.49 -8.95 12.24
CA GLY A 237 12.68 -8.79 13.45
C GLY A 237 11.92 -7.48 13.47
N LEU A 238 12.61 -6.36 13.22
CA LEU A 238 12.04 -5.02 13.26
C LEU A 238 10.87 -4.84 12.28
N ILE A 239 11.01 -5.35 11.04
CA ILE A 239 9.95 -5.24 10.03
C ILE A 239 8.84 -6.28 10.28
N ALA A 240 9.15 -7.46 10.84
CA ALA A 240 8.14 -8.46 11.17
C ALA A 240 7.27 -8.06 12.37
N ASP A 241 7.82 -7.30 13.31
CA ASP A 241 7.10 -6.75 14.47
C ASP A 241 6.24 -5.51 14.14
N LEU A 242 6.34 -5.00 12.91
CA LEU A 242 5.54 -3.87 12.42
C LEU A 242 5.73 -2.59 13.27
N VAL A 243 6.90 -2.37 13.87
CA VAL A 243 7.17 -1.12 14.61
C VAL A 243 7.16 0.11 13.68
N LYS A 244 6.95 1.29 14.26
CA LYS A 244 7.05 2.56 13.49
C LYS A 244 8.47 2.74 12.96
N LEU A 245 8.61 2.79 11.63
CA LEU A 245 9.89 2.97 10.93
C LEU A 245 10.30 4.45 10.89
N THR A 246 10.63 5.00 12.06
CA THR A 246 11.08 6.38 12.25
C THR A 246 12.39 6.42 13.03
N GLY A 247 13.20 7.47 12.84
CA GLY A 247 14.45 7.66 13.60
C GLY A 247 15.38 6.44 13.52
N GLU A 248 15.75 5.90 14.67
CA GLU A 248 16.69 4.79 14.77
C GLU A 248 16.17 3.52 14.10
N CYS A 249 14.87 3.25 14.20
CA CYS A 249 14.26 2.07 13.58
C CYS A 249 14.35 2.13 12.06
N ARG A 250 14.13 3.32 11.48
CA ARG A 250 14.28 3.52 10.03
C ARG A 250 15.72 3.32 9.59
N TYR A 251 16.67 3.89 10.32
CA TYR A 251 18.10 3.76 10.04
C TYR A 251 18.55 2.28 10.07
N LEU A 252 18.20 1.54 11.12
CA LEU A 252 18.53 0.12 11.25
C LEU A 252 17.85 -0.71 10.16
N ALA A 253 16.59 -0.41 9.83
CA ALA A 253 15.89 -1.07 8.72
C ALA A 253 16.57 -0.77 7.37
N GLN A 254 16.98 0.47 7.08
CA GLN A 254 17.68 0.81 5.83
C GLN A 254 19.00 0.03 5.69
N LYS A 255 19.85 0.06 6.73
CA LYS A 255 21.11 -0.68 6.73
C LYS A 255 20.91 -2.20 6.67
N GLY A 256 19.95 -2.71 7.42
CA GLY A 256 19.66 -4.12 7.48
C GLY A 256 19.02 -4.66 6.20
N MET A 257 18.17 -3.90 5.51
CA MET A 257 17.64 -4.24 4.19
C MET A 257 18.74 -4.29 3.12
N GLN A 258 19.69 -3.34 3.14
CA GLN A 258 20.87 -3.39 2.26
C GLN A 258 21.70 -4.66 2.51
N LYS A 259 21.85 -5.06 3.78
CA LYS A 259 22.53 -6.29 4.18
C LYS A 259 21.76 -7.54 3.74
N LEU A 260 20.43 -7.54 3.91
CA LEU A 260 19.54 -8.64 3.57
C LEU A 260 19.58 -8.96 2.08
N GLN A 261 19.54 -7.94 1.22
CA GLN A 261 19.61 -8.10 -0.24
C GLN A 261 20.88 -8.85 -0.70
N ASN A 262 21.97 -8.75 0.07
CA ASN A 262 23.25 -9.39 -0.21
C ASN A 262 23.66 -10.33 0.93
N THR A 263 22.69 -10.88 1.67
CA THR A 263 22.97 -11.68 2.87
C THR A 263 23.85 -12.87 2.51
N GLN A 264 24.73 -13.26 3.43
CA GLN A 264 25.51 -14.49 3.34
C GLN A 264 24.93 -15.61 4.22
N ARG A 265 23.87 -15.32 4.98
CA ARG A 265 23.22 -16.28 5.88
C ARG A 265 22.46 -17.31 5.06
N LEU A 266 22.91 -18.55 5.13
CA LEU A 266 22.37 -19.64 4.32
C LEU A 266 20.89 -19.87 4.58
N GLY A 267 20.45 -19.93 5.84
CA GLY A 267 19.04 -20.10 6.17
C GLY A 267 18.15 -18.97 5.67
N VAL A 268 18.60 -17.71 5.75
CA VAL A 268 17.86 -16.56 5.22
C VAL A 268 17.74 -16.64 3.70
N LYS A 269 18.82 -17.01 2.99
CA LYS A 269 18.77 -17.26 1.54
C LYS A 269 17.72 -18.32 1.19
N LYS A 270 17.72 -19.46 1.89
CA LYS A 270 16.73 -20.52 1.64
C LYS A 270 15.29 -20.05 1.89
N LEU A 271 15.05 -19.24 2.92
CA LEU A 271 13.72 -18.66 3.17
C LEU A 271 13.29 -17.69 2.06
N LEU A 272 14.20 -16.86 1.56
CA LEU A 272 13.97 -15.97 0.42
C LEU A 272 13.63 -16.76 -0.86
N ASP A 273 14.39 -17.82 -1.14
CA ASP A 273 14.16 -18.70 -2.28
C ASP A 273 12.77 -19.35 -2.21
N LEU A 274 12.39 -19.91 -1.05
CA LEU A 274 11.09 -20.55 -0.83
C LEU A 274 9.90 -19.59 -0.99
N CYS A 275 10.12 -18.29 -0.79
CA CYS A 275 9.09 -17.26 -0.99
C CYS A 275 9.19 -16.53 -2.34
N ASN A 276 10.13 -16.92 -3.21
CA ASN A 276 10.46 -16.27 -4.47
C ASN A 276 10.70 -14.76 -4.32
N LYS A 277 11.44 -14.39 -3.27
CA LYS A 277 11.74 -13.00 -2.91
C LYS A 277 13.22 -12.69 -2.99
N THR A 278 13.52 -11.40 -3.13
CA THR A 278 14.89 -10.89 -3.26
C THR A 278 15.39 -10.20 -2.00
N GLY A 279 14.50 -9.89 -1.05
CA GLY A 279 14.89 -9.23 0.20
C GLY A 279 15.23 -7.75 0.00
N ASP A 280 14.77 -7.14 -1.10
CA ASP A 280 14.99 -5.73 -1.42
C ASP A 280 13.85 -4.81 -0.95
N ARG A 281 12.80 -5.39 -0.36
CA ARG A 281 11.62 -4.65 0.14
C ARG A 281 11.12 -5.18 1.49
N PRO A 282 10.60 -4.30 2.37
CA PRO A 282 10.03 -4.72 3.66
C PRO A 282 8.93 -5.77 3.53
N MET A 283 8.13 -5.71 2.46
CA MET A 283 7.08 -6.70 2.16
C MET A 283 7.61 -8.13 2.01
N ASP A 284 8.85 -8.31 1.56
CA ASP A 284 9.48 -9.64 1.46
C ASP A 284 9.75 -10.23 2.84
N ILE A 285 9.92 -9.39 3.86
CA ILE A 285 10.00 -9.80 5.25
C ILE A 285 8.59 -10.02 5.80
N SER A 286 7.73 -8.99 5.78
CA SER A 286 6.39 -9.05 6.43
C SER A 286 5.47 -10.12 5.84
N PHE A 287 5.60 -10.43 4.55
CA PHE A 287 4.76 -11.43 3.86
C PHE A 287 5.53 -12.65 3.34
N GLY A 288 6.86 -12.68 3.47
CA GLY A 288 7.72 -13.78 3.06
C GLY A 288 8.37 -14.49 4.25
N ILE A 289 9.45 -13.91 4.78
CA ILE A 289 10.27 -14.51 5.84
C ILE A 289 9.51 -14.59 7.18
N GLY A 290 8.97 -13.48 7.66
CA GLY A 290 8.31 -13.38 8.97
C GLY A 290 7.20 -14.42 9.16
N PRO A 291 6.26 -14.60 8.21
CA PRO A 291 5.21 -15.62 8.32
C PRO A 291 5.72 -17.06 8.40
N ARG A 292 6.88 -17.38 7.82
CA ARG A 292 7.49 -18.73 7.89
C ARG A 292 8.07 -19.00 9.26
N ILE A 293 8.82 -18.04 9.82
CA ILE A 293 9.35 -18.13 11.17
C ILE A 293 8.19 -18.23 12.18
N ASN A 294 7.21 -17.33 12.08
CA ASN A 294 6.05 -17.32 12.97
C ASN A 294 5.16 -18.56 12.87
N ALA A 295 5.14 -19.25 11.73
CA ALA A 295 4.35 -20.46 11.58
C ALA A 295 4.91 -21.62 12.40
N VAL A 296 6.23 -21.65 12.65
CA VAL A 296 6.88 -22.71 13.42
C VAL A 296 6.30 -22.78 14.83
N SER A 297 6.33 -21.68 15.58
CA SER A 297 5.79 -21.68 16.95
C SER A 297 4.27 -21.94 16.99
N ARG A 298 3.54 -21.50 15.97
CA ARG A 298 2.07 -21.72 15.88
C ARG A 298 1.71 -23.19 15.63
N ILE A 299 2.53 -23.93 14.88
CA ILE A 299 2.25 -25.32 14.48
C ILE A 299 2.97 -26.34 15.36
N TYR A 300 4.26 -26.14 15.61
CA TYR A 300 5.08 -27.08 16.36
C TYR A 300 5.24 -26.72 17.85
N GLY A 301 4.93 -25.48 18.24
CA GLY A 301 5.14 -24.99 19.61
C GLY A 301 6.59 -24.57 19.85
N ASP A 302 7.52 -25.50 19.64
CA ASP A 302 8.97 -25.29 19.77
C ASP A 302 9.56 -24.53 18.57
N ALA A 303 10.12 -23.34 18.83
CA ALA A 303 10.74 -22.48 17.83
C ALA A 303 12.28 -22.48 17.84
N ARG A 304 12.92 -23.27 18.71
CA ARG A 304 14.39 -23.24 18.90
C ARG A 304 15.17 -23.50 17.61
N PHE A 305 14.67 -24.39 16.75
CA PHE A 305 15.34 -24.68 15.49
C PHE A 305 15.35 -23.48 14.53
N CYS A 306 14.50 -22.47 14.71
CA CYS A 306 14.57 -21.26 13.89
C CYS A 306 15.84 -20.45 14.18
N VAL A 307 16.34 -20.47 15.43
CA VAL A 307 17.65 -19.86 15.75
C VAL A 307 18.75 -20.61 15.03
N GLU A 308 18.73 -21.94 15.03
CA GLU A 308 19.68 -22.77 14.27
C GLU A 308 19.59 -22.48 12.76
N LEU A 309 18.38 -22.37 12.22
CA LEU A 309 18.15 -22.01 10.81
C LEU A 309 18.82 -20.67 10.46
N LEU A 310 18.69 -19.66 11.32
CA LEU A 310 19.19 -18.31 11.04
C LEU A 310 20.70 -18.14 11.27
N THR A 311 21.33 -19.06 11.99
CA THR A 311 22.72 -18.93 12.47
C THR A 311 23.66 -20.05 12.03
N SER A 312 23.14 -21.14 11.45
CA SER A 312 23.96 -22.25 10.96
C SER A 312 24.73 -21.90 9.69
N GLU A 313 25.96 -22.41 9.60
CA GLU A 313 26.83 -22.32 8.42
C GLU A 313 26.79 -23.62 7.58
N ASP A 314 26.01 -24.64 7.97
CA ASP A 314 25.81 -25.88 7.21
C ASP A 314 24.64 -25.71 6.23
N GLU A 315 24.95 -25.71 4.94
CA GLU A 315 23.96 -25.54 3.86
C GLU A 315 22.87 -26.62 3.87
N LYS A 316 23.25 -27.89 4.07
CA LYS A 316 22.30 -29.00 4.06
C LYS A 316 21.36 -28.88 5.26
N ARG A 317 21.91 -28.57 6.43
CA ARG A 317 21.11 -28.35 7.63
C ARG A 317 20.16 -27.16 7.48
N CYS A 318 20.63 -26.05 6.90
CA CYS A 318 19.79 -24.89 6.60
C CYS A 318 18.64 -25.25 5.64
N GLN A 319 18.90 -26.05 4.60
CA GLN A 319 17.86 -26.52 3.68
C GLN A 319 16.78 -27.31 4.43
N GLU A 320 17.18 -28.30 5.23
CA GLU A 320 16.26 -29.14 6.00
C GLU A 320 15.37 -28.32 6.96
N LEU A 321 15.97 -27.33 7.64
CA LEU A 321 15.25 -26.48 8.59
C LEU A 321 14.33 -25.48 7.86
N ALA A 322 14.75 -24.94 6.72
CA ALA A 322 13.94 -24.03 5.92
C ALA A 322 12.70 -24.74 5.33
N GLU A 323 12.86 -25.98 4.88
CA GLU A 323 11.75 -26.81 4.41
C GLU A 323 10.75 -27.13 5.54
N GLN A 324 11.23 -27.36 6.76
CA GLN A 324 10.36 -27.52 7.93
C GLN A 324 9.57 -26.24 8.24
N ALA A 325 10.21 -25.08 8.18
CA ALA A 325 9.54 -23.79 8.36
C ALA A 325 8.48 -23.54 7.26
N GLU A 326 8.77 -23.91 6.01
CA GLU A 326 7.79 -23.82 4.92
C GLU A 326 6.60 -24.78 5.10
N LEU A 327 6.86 -26.01 5.54
CA LEU A 327 5.79 -26.96 5.83
C LEU A 327 4.88 -26.45 6.95
N ALA A 328 5.45 -25.86 8.02
CA ALA A 328 4.67 -25.20 9.06
C ALA A 328 3.84 -24.05 8.49
N ASN A 329 4.42 -23.23 7.62
CA ASN A 329 3.75 -22.11 6.97
C ASN A 329 2.54 -22.55 6.12
N ILE A 330 2.70 -23.59 5.30
CA ILE A 330 1.63 -24.17 4.49
C ILE A 330 0.50 -24.69 5.39
N ARG A 331 0.83 -25.52 6.39
CA ARG A 331 -0.17 -26.06 7.33
C ARG A 331 -0.92 -24.96 8.07
N ARG A 332 -0.20 -23.93 8.52
CA ARG A 332 -0.77 -22.75 9.19
C ARG A 332 -1.78 -22.04 8.29
N GLN A 333 -1.48 -21.85 7.01
CA GLN A 333 -2.39 -21.23 6.05
C GLN A 333 -3.63 -22.10 5.76
N GLU A 334 -3.45 -23.43 5.67
CA GLU A 334 -4.56 -24.37 5.48
C GLU A 334 -5.52 -24.34 6.67
N ILE A 335 -5.00 -24.49 7.90
CA ILE A 335 -5.80 -24.43 9.13
C ILE A 335 -6.50 -23.07 9.26
N GLN A 336 -5.78 -21.97 9.02
CA GLN A 336 -6.36 -20.62 9.06
C GLN A 336 -7.55 -20.51 8.09
N ARG A 337 -7.41 -20.98 6.85
CA ARG A 337 -8.46 -20.95 5.83
C ARG A 337 -9.69 -21.76 6.23
N ASP A 338 -9.48 -22.93 6.84
CA ASP A 338 -10.57 -23.78 7.26
C ASP A 338 -11.31 -23.22 8.47
N ILE A 339 -10.60 -22.63 9.44
CA ILE A 339 -11.23 -21.92 10.56
C ILE A 339 -12.03 -20.70 10.06
N ILE A 340 -11.51 -19.93 9.10
CA ILE A 340 -12.25 -18.80 8.51
C ILE A 340 -13.58 -19.26 7.92
N LYS A 341 -13.59 -20.35 7.14
CA LYS A 341 -14.84 -20.90 6.58
C LYS A 341 -15.82 -21.32 7.67
N GLN A 342 -15.32 -21.93 8.75
CA GLN A 342 -16.17 -22.32 9.88
C GLN A 342 -16.74 -21.10 10.61
N VAL A 343 -15.93 -20.06 10.82
CA VAL A 343 -16.35 -18.78 11.39
C VAL A 343 -17.43 -18.13 10.53
N GLN A 344 -17.20 -18.00 9.21
CA GLN A 344 -18.18 -17.44 8.28
C GLN A 344 -19.51 -18.21 8.32
N LYS A 345 -19.47 -19.54 8.35
CA LYS A 345 -20.68 -20.37 8.50
C LYS A 345 -21.42 -20.16 9.82
N LYS A 346 -20.70 -19.86 10.92
CA LYS A 346 -21.33 -19.51 12.21
C LYS A 346 -21.92 -18.09 12.15
N LEU A 347 -21.25 -17.15 11.49
CA LEU A 347 -21.70 -15.78 11.30
C LEU A 347 -23.00 -15.68 10.49
N GLU A 348 -23.24 -16.57 9.53
CA GLU A 348 -24.52 -16.66 8.79
C GLU A 348 -25.75 -16.84 9.70
N ARG A 349 -25.55 -17.30 10.95
CA ARG A 349 -26.62 -17.53 11.94
C ARG A 349 -26.75 -16.39 12.95
N ILE A 350 -25.88 -15.39 12.88
CA ILE A 350 -25.83 -14.26 13.82
C ILE A 350 -26.42 -13.04 13.14
N ASP A 351 -27.29 -12.35 13.86
CA ASP A 351 -27.77 -11.03 13.43
C ASP A 351 -26.72 -9.96 13.71
N LEU A 352 -26.01 -9.54 12.67
CA LEU A 352 -24.99 -8.50 12.74
C LEU A 352 -25.56 -7.10 12.98
N SER A 353 -26.87 -6.90 12.86
CA SER A 353 -27.49 -5.61 13.18
C SER A 353 -27.54 -5.34 14.69
N THR A 354 -27.50 -6.41 15.50
CA THR A 354 -27.58 -6.35 16.98
C THR A 354 -26.30 -6.78 17.69
N THR A 355 -25.35 -7.36 16.95
CA THR A 355 -24.09 -7.92 17.48
C THR A 355 -22.91 -6.99 17.25
N ASN A 356 -22.41 -6.32 18.30
CA ASN A 356 -21.28 -5.38 18.20
C ASN A 356 -19.91 -6.05 18.35
N VAL A 357 -19.83 -7.14 19.10
CA VAL A 357 -18.62 -7.94 19.28
C VAL A 357 -18.89 -9.35 18.77
N ILE A 358 -18.09 -9.82 17.81
CA ILE A 358 -18.18 -11.18 17.28
C ILE A 358 -17.47 -12.10 18.27
N ILE A 359 -18.20 -13.04 18.87
CA ILE A 359 -17.65 -14.01 19.81
C ILE A 359 -18.11 -15.38 19.39
N LEU A 360 -17.15 -16.25 19.07
CA LEU A 360 -17.42 -17.61 18.64
C LEU A 360 -16.44 -18.57 19.32
N ASP A 361 -16.89 -19.79 19.56
CA ASP A 361 -16.06 -20.87 20.07
C ASP A 361 -16.21 -22.15 19.25
N ASP A 362 -15.18 -22.99 19.21
CA ASP A 362 -15.26 -24.36 18.68
C ASP A 362 -14.18 -25.26 19.31
N PRO A 363 -14.50 -26.49 19.73
CA PRO A 363 -13.52 -27.41 20.32
C PRO A 363 -12.47 -27.90 19.31
N GLN A 364 -12.69 -27.76 18.00
CA GLN A 364 -11.74 -28.18 16.97
C GLN A 364 -10.72 -27.08 16.62
N TRP A 365 -10.88 -25.86 17.15
CA TRP A 365 -10.01 -24.75 16.77
C TRP A 365 -8.66 -24.81 17.49
N LEU A 366 -7.59 -24.69 16.71
CA LEU A 366 -6.23 -24.62 17.23
C LEU A 366 -5.93 -23.23 17.78
N ALA A 367 -5.70 -23.13 19.10
CA ALA A 367 -5.51 -21.86 19.80
C ALA A 367 -4.41 -20.97 19.19
N GLY A 368 -3.30 -21.55 18.73
CA GLY A 368 -2.18 -20.81 18.10
C GLY A 368 -2.54 -20.07 16.79
N ILE A 369 -3.69 -20.40 16.19
CA ILE A 369 -4.17 -19.83 14.92
C ILE A 369 -5.29 -18.80 15.13
N LEU A 370 -6.01 -18.87 16.26
CA LEU A 370 -7.19 -18.05 16.52
C LEU A 370 -6.93 -16.55 16.43
N GLY A 371 -5.75 -16.08 16.88
CA GLY A 371 -5.40 -14.66 16.78
C GLY A 371 -5.28 -14.15 15.34
N LEU A 372 -4.85 -14.99 14.38
CA LEU A 372 -4.78 -14.62 12.96
C LEU A 372 -6.17 -14.51 12.35
N VAL A 373 -7.02 -15.50 12.65
CA VAL A 373 -8.40 -15.53 12.13
C VAL A 373 -9.22 -14.40 12.74
N ALA A 374 -9.12 -14.19 14.05
CA ALA A 374 -9.82 -13.09 14.74
C ALA A 374 -9.43 -11.73 14.13
N GLY A 375 -8.16 -11.53 13.77
CA GLY A 375 -7.70 -10.30 13.15
C GLY A 375 -8.30 -10.08 11.76
N GLN A 376 -8.32 -11.13 10.95
CA GLN A 376 -8.92 -11.06 9.62
C GLN A 376 -10.43 -10.79 9.68
N ILE A 377 -11.15 -11.50 10.55
CA ILE A 377 -12.60 -11.32 10.74
C ILE A 377 -12.90 -9.93 11.32
N ALA A 378 -12.08 -9.44 12.25
CA ALA A 378 -12.27 -8.10 12.80
C ALA A 378 -12.16 -7.00 11.72
N GLN A 379 -11.21 -7.15 10.79
CA GLN A 379 -11.03 -6.24 9.67
C GLN A 379 -12.14 -6.38 8.61
N GLU A 380 -12.55 -7.62 8.28
CA GLU A 380 -13.59 -7.89 7.27
C GLU A 380 -14.97 -7.38 7.72
N TYR A 381 -15.32 -7.58 8.99
CA TYR A 381 -16.63 -7.21 9.53
C TYR A 381 -16.63 -5.85 10.26
N GLN A 382 -15.47 -5.19 10.37
CA GLN A 382 -15.27 -3.95 11.13
C GLN A 382 -15.83 -4.02 12.55
N ARG A 383 -15.54 -5.13 13.25
CA ARG A 383 -16.06 -5.44 14.59
C ARG A 383 -15.00 -6.13 15.44
N PRO A 384 -14.85 -5.79 16.74
CA PRO A 384 -14.01 -6.57 17.64
C PRO A 384 -14.41 -8.05 17.60
N THR A 385 -13.43 -8.93 17.46
CA THR A 385 -13.65 -10.36 17.27
C THR A 385 -12.87 -11.16 18.28
N ILE A 386 -13.54 -12.09 18.96
CA ILE A 386 -13.00 -13.01 19.94
C ILE A 386 -13.30 -14.44 19.47
N LEU A 387 -12.25 -15.23 19.26
CA LEU A 387 -12.38 -16.64 18.90
C LEU A 387 -11.80 -17.50 20.00
N LEU A 388 -12.54 -18.52 20.43
CA LEU A 388 -12.21 -19.38 21.56
C LEU A 388 -12.15 -20.86 21.13
N SER A 389 -11.24 -21.61 21.74
CA SER A 389 -11.20 -23.06 21.66
C SER A 389 -11.66 -23.66 22.99
N THR A 390 -12.53 -24.66 22.91
CA THR A 390 -13.09 -25.41 24.04
C THR A 390 -12.54 -26.85 24.11
N SER A 391 -11.38 -27.09 23.50
CA SER A 391 -10.74 -28.42 23.45
C SER A 391 -10.24 -28.94 24.79
N GLU A 392 -9.95 -28.05 25.75
CA GLU A 392 -9.38 -28.37 27.08
C GLU A 392 -10.31 -27.89 28.21
N PRO A 393 -11.42 -28.60 28.48
CA PRO A 393 -12.33 -28.25 29.58
C PRO A 393 -11.60 -28.28 30.95
N PRO A 394 -12.00 -27.42 31.91
CA PRO A 394 -13.24 -26.61 31.92
C PRO A 394 -13.12 -25.23 31.25
N PHE A 395 -11.98 -24.92 30.62
CA PHE A 395 -11.71 -23.58 30.12
C PHE A 395 -11.91 -23.43 28.61
N ALA A 396 -12.52 -22.33 28.21
CA ALA A 396 -12.43 -21.78 26.86
C ALA A 396 -11.20 -20.88 26.80
N LYS A 397 -10.27 -21.14 25.88
CA LYS A 397 -9.04 -20.35 25.68
C LYS A 397 -9.02 -19.76 24.29
N GLY A 398 -8.64 -18.51 24.13
CA GLY A 398 -8.61 -17.94 22.79
C GLY A 398 -7.92 -16.61 22.65
N SER A 399 -8.22 -15.96 21.53
CA SER A 399 -7.58 -14.72 21.12
C SER A 399 -8.63 -13.74 20.63
N ALA A 400 -8.40 -12.49 20.94
CA ALA A 400 -9.24 -11.37 20.57
C ALA A 400 -8.44 -10.35 19.74
N ARG A 401 -9.12 -9.71 18.79
CA ARG A 401 -8.61 -8.63 17.94
C ARG A 401 -9.65 -7.53 17.79
N SER A 402 -9.18 -6.29 17.70
CA SER A 402 -10.03 -5.11 17.60
C SER A 402 -9.71 -4.26 16.37
N ILE A 403 -10.58 -3.29 16.13
CA ILE A 403 -10.39 -2.20 15.16
C ILE A 403 -9.83 -0.97 15.88
N ARG A 404 -9.27 0.00 15.14
CA ARG A 404 -8.45 1.10 15.71
C ARG A 404 -9.19 1.96 16.72
N GLU A 405 -10.51 2.02 16.62
CA GLU A 405 -11.39 2.90 17.37
C GLU A 405 -11.82 2.30 18.72
N ILE A 406 -11.52 1.03 18.98
CA ILE A 406 -11.98 0.31 20.16
C ILE A 406 -10.80 -0.28 20.91
N ASP A 407 -10.58 0.23 22.13
CA ASP A 407 -9.62 -0.36 23.07
C ASP A 407 -10.15 -1.68 23.61
N LEU A 408 -9.61 -2.77 23.06
CA LEU A 408 -9.96 -4.14 23.41
C LEU A 408 -9.57 -4.50 24.84
N TYR A 409 -8.45 -3.97 25.32
CA TYR A 409 -7.97 -4.26 26.66
C TYR A 409 -8.96 -3.72 27.68
N GLN A 410 -9.37 -2.46 27.54
CA GLN A 410 -10.39 -1.85 28.40
C GLN A 410 -11.73 -2.58 28.29
N LEU A 411 -12.14 -2.94 27.06
CA LEU A 411 -13.40 -3.65 26.82
C LEU A 411 -13.43 -5.02 27.52
N VAL A 412 -12.37 -5.82 27.39
CA VAL A 412 -12.27 -7.14 28.01
C VAL A 412 -12.04 -7.04 29.52
N SER A 413 -11.21 -6.09 29.98
CA SER A 413 -10.92 -5.86 31.40
C SER A 413 -12.17 -5.48 32.21
N SER A 414 -13.14 -4.80 31.58
CA SER A 414 -14.46 -4.53 32.18
C SER A 414 -15.22 -5.80 32.61
N GLN A 415 -14.89 -6.95 32.01
CA GLN A 415 -15.48 -8.26 32.27
C GLN A 415 -14.53 -9.19 33.03
N SER A 416 -13.47 -8.66 33.66
CA SER A 416 -12.41 -9.45 34.32
C SER A 416 -12.92 -10.45 35.36
N HIS A 417 -14.02 -10.15 36.06
CA HIS A 417 -14.68 -11.05 37.02
C HIS A 417 -15.21 -12.36 36.41
N LEU A 418 -15.38 -12.44 35.09
CA LEU A 418 -15.78 -13.65 34.37
C LEU A 418 -14.59 -14.46 33.83
N LEU A 419 -13.38 -13.88 33.84
CA LEU A 419 -12.18 -14.41 33.22
C LEU A 419 -11.33 -15.17 34.24
N HIS A 420 -10.73 -16.28 33.81
CA HIS A 420 -9.72 -17.00 34.57
C HIS A 420 -8.34 -16.34 34.42
N ARG A 421 -7.98 -15.97 33.18
CA ARG A 421 -6.77 -15.20 32.86
C ARG A 421 -7.05 -14.30 31.66
N PHE A 422 -6.50 -13.10 31.66
CA PHE A 422 -6.50 -12.22 30.48
C PHE A 422 -5.24 -11.36 30.45
N GLY A 423 -4.83 -10.96 29.25
CA GLY A 423 -3.72 -10.04 29.03
C GLY A 423 -3.68 -9.57 27.58
N GLY A 424 -3.03 -8.43 27.31
CA GLY A 424 -2.91 -7.89 25.96
C GLY A 424 -2.75 -6.37 25.91
N HIS A 425 -3.04 -5.81 24.74
CA HIS A 425 -2.93 -4.40 24.40
C HIS A 425 -4.22 -3.92 23.68
N PRO A 426 -4.39 -2.62 23.40
CA PRO A 426 -5.65 -2.08 22.86
C PRO A 426 -6.17 -2.76 21.58
N LEU A 427 -5.32 -3.37 20.76
CA LEU A 427 -5.73 -4.03 19.50
C LEU A 427 -5.80 -5.56 19.57
N ALA A 428 -5.28 -6.18 20.62
CA ALA A 428 -5.10 -7.63 20.70
C ALA A 428 -5.08 -8.11 22.15
N ALA A 429 -5.80 -9.20 22.44
CA ALA A 429 -5.76 -9.83 23.76
C ALA A 429 -5.78 -11.35 23.69
N GLY A 430 -5.17 -11.99 24.68
CA GLY A 430 -5.33 -13.40 25.00
C GLY A 430 -6.19 -13.54 26.24
N LEU A 431 -7.12 -14.49 26.24
CA LEU A 431 -8.05 -14.69 27.35
C LEU A 431 -8.42 -16.16 27.55
N SER A 432 -8.75 -16.48 28.79
CA SER A 432 -9.37 -17.74 29.18
C SER A 432 -10.49 -17.49 30.18
N LEU A 433 -11.58 -18.23 30.05
CA LEU A 433 -12.74 -18.20 30.93
C LEU A 433 -13.31 -19.61 31.08
N THR A 434 -14.10 -19.85 32.12
CA THR A 434 -14.82 -21.12 32.24
C THR A 434 -15.93 -21.17 31.19
N ILE A 435 -16.19 -22.36 30.64
CA ILE A 435 -17.21 -22.54 29.58
C ILE A 435 -18.59 -22.09 30.09
N GLU A 436 -18.88 -22.26 31.39
CA GLU A 436 -20.14 -21.83 32.00
C GLU A 436 -20.33 -20.30 31.96
N ASN A 437 -19.24 -19.52 32.00
CA ASN A 437 -19.30 -18.05 31.99
C ASN A 437 -19.46 -17.47 30.58
N LEU A 438 -19.31 -18.27 29.52
CA LEU A 438 -19.30 -17.79 28.14
C LEU A 438 -20.59 -17.05 27.74
N PRO A 439 -21.81 -17.52 28.05
CA PRO A 439 -23.03 -16.78 27.71
C PRO A 439 -23.09 -15.39 28.37
N LEU A 440 -22.74 -15.30 29.66
CA LEU A 440 -22.71 -14.05 30.41
C LEU A 440 -21.67 -13.08 29.85
N PHE A 441 -20.50 -13.60 29.47
CA PHE A 441 -19.44 -12.79 28.87
C PHE A 441 -19.87 -12.20 27.52
N ILE A 442 -20.56 -12.98 26.67
CA ILE A 442 -21.06 -12.52 25.36
C ILE A 442 -22.05 -11.37 25.52
N GLU A 443 -22.98 -11.47 26.46
CA GLU A 443 -23.96 -10.42 26.72
C GLU A 443 -23.31 -9.18 27.33
N GLY A 444 -22.47 -9.36 28.35
CA GLY A 444 -21.83 -8.27 29.10
C GLY A 444 -20.93 -7.40 28.22
N ILE A 445 -20.09 -8.02 27.39
CA ILE A 445 -19.16 -7.28 26.53
C ILE A 445 -19.87 -6.55 25.37
N ASN A 446 -20.92 -7.15 24.79
CA ASN A 446 -21.76 -6.48 23.80
C ASN A 446 -22.52 -5.30 24.40
N GLN A 447 -23.03 -5.45 25.63
CA GLN A 447 -23.67 -4.35 26.36
C GLN A 447 -22.69 -3.23 26.64
N GLN A 448 -21.48 -3.56 27.09
CA GLN A 448 -20.45 -2.55 27.37
C GLN A 448 -20.10 -1.76 26.11
N LEU A 449 -19.87 -2.44 24.98
CA LEU A 449 -19.56 -1.74 23.73
C LEU A 449 -20.73 -0.88 23.26
N ARG A 450 -21.98 -1.33 23.36
CA ARG A 450 -23.17 -0.50 23.05
C ARG A 450 -23.22 0.79 23.89
N ARG A 451 -22.83 0.73 25.16
CA ARG A 451 -22.84 1.91 26.06
C ARG A 451 -21.83 2.98 25.66
N THR A 452 -20.78 2.63 24.92
CA THR A 452 -19.81 3.62 24.42
C THR A 452 -20.41 4.56 23.37
N GLY A 453 -21.51 4.16 22.72
CA GLY A 453 -22.15 4.95 21.66
C GLY A 453 -21.40 4.95 20.33
N ILE A 454 -20.35 4.12 20.18
CA ILE A 454 -19.61 3.99 18.92
C ILE A 454 -20.52 3.34 17.86
N ASP A 455 -20.78 4.08 16.79
CA ASP A 455 -21.50 3.58 15.62
C ASP A 455 -20.53 2.86 14.67
N LEU A 456 -20.50 1.53 14.78
CA LEU A 456 -19.68 0.66 13.94
C LEU A 456 -20.02 0.74 12.44
N THR A 457 -21.22 1.21 12.08
CA THR A 457 -21.62 1.34 10.67
C THR A 457 -21.07 2.61 10.01
N SER A 458 -20.65 3.59 10.82
CA SER A 458 -20.04 4.85 10.37
C SER A 458 -18.52 4.76 10.20
N LEU A 459 -17.90 3.68 10.68
CA LEU A 459 -16.46 3.43 10.59
C LEU A 459 -16.09 2.99 9.16
N SER A 460 -16.17 3.90 8.20
CA SER A 460 -15.64 3.66 6.85
C SER A 460 -14.11 3.77 6.86
N SER A 461 -13.41 2.83 6.23
CA SER A 461 -11.97 2.95 6.02
C SER A 461 -11.68 4.19 5.16
N GLN A 462 -11.05 5.20 5.78
CA GLN A 462 -10.56 6.37 5.05
C GLN A 462 -9.30 5.98 4.28
N ILE A 463 -9.27 6.30 2.99
CA ILE A 463 -8.08 6.11 2.15
C ILE A 463 -7.37 7.45 2.07
N GLU A 464 -6.24 7.57 2.76
CA GLU A 464 -5.32 8.68 2.60
C GLU A 464 -4.56 8.53 1.27
N VAL A 465 -4.72 9.53 0.40
CA VAL A 465 -3.97 9.69 -0.86
C VAL A 465 -2.71 10.50 -0.56
N ASP A 466 -1.57 10.08 -1.10
CA ASP A 466 -0.29 10.77 -0.87
C ASP A 466 0.03 11.80 -1.97
N ALA A 467 -0.34 11.50 -3.22
CA ALA A 467 -0.10 12.39 -4.36
C ALA A 467 -1.10 12.16 -5.50
N VAL A 468 -1.36 13.19 -6.29
CA VAL A 468 -2.10 13.09 -7.55
C VAL A 468 -1.11 13.00 -8.71
N VAL A 469 -1.26 11.99 -9.55
CA VAL A 469 -0.37 11.75 -10.69
C VAL A 469 -1.17 11.47 -11.96
N ARG A 470 -0.55 11.73 -13.11
CA ARG A 470 -1.06 11.34 -14.43
C ARG A 470 -0.49 9.98 -14.83
N VAL A 471 -1.19 9.28 -15.73
CA VAL A 471 -0.72 7.99 -16.26
C VAL A 471 0.63 8.14 -16.98
N SER A 472 0.88 9.29 -17.63
CA SER A 472 2.17 9.62 -18.27
C SER A 472 3.36 9.70 -17.31
N GLN A 473 3.12 9.93 -16.02
CA GLN A 473 4.18 9.95 -15.00
C GLN A 473 4.51 8.54 -14.48
N LEU A 474 3.67 7.54 -14.74
CA LEU A 474 3.91 6.18 -14.29
C LEU A 474 5.12 5.54 -14.98
N GLY A 475 5.72 4.57 -14.31
CA GLY A 475 6.83 3.78 -14.84
C GLY A 475 8.14 3.97 -14.07
N LYS A 476 9.25 3.74 -14.75
CA LYS A 476 10.57 3.59 -14.12
C LYS A 476 11.02 4.82 -13.32
N SER A 477 10.85 6.01 -13.89
CA SER A 477 11.31 7.27 -13.30
C SER A 477 10.61 7.52 -11.96
N LEU A 478 9.26 7.54 -11.97
CA LEU A 478 8.46 7.67 -10.75
C LEU A 478 8.67 6.52 -9.77
N PHE A 479 8.83 5.28 -10.23
CA PHE A 479 9.12 4.15 -9.35
C PHE A 479 10.44 4.34 -8.58
N ARG A 480 11.49 4.82 -9.25
CA ARG A 480 12.79 5.10 -8.62
C ARG A 480 12.72 6.26 -7.64
N GLU A 481 11.95 7.28 -7.99
CA GLU A 481 11.66 8.40 -7.09
C GLU A 481 10.92 7.94 -5.82
N LEU A 482 9.84 7.16 -5.96
CA LEU A 482 9.10 6.61 -4.82
C LEU A 482 9.93 5.63 -3.98
N LYS A 483 10.92 4.97 -4.59
CA LYS A 483 11.86 4.07 -3.87
C LYS A 483 12.67 4.82 -2.79
N LEU A 484 12.82 6.14 -2.87
CA LEU A 484 13.44 6.94 -1.81
C LEU A 484 12.62 6.95 -0.50
N LEU A 485 11.33 6.62 -0.57
CA LEU A 485 10.49 6.46 0.61
C LEU A 485 10.80 5.16 1.38
N GLU A 486 11.40 4.16 0.74
CA GLU A 486 11.71 2.89 1.37
C GLU A 486 12.69 3.06 2.56
N PRO A 487 12.59 2.22 3.61
CA PRO A 487 11.61 1.14 3.79
C PRO A 487 10.20 1.67 4.14
N CYS A 488 9.19 1.19 3.42
CA CYS A 488 7.78 1.44 3.71
C CYS A 488 7.24 0.44 4.73
N GLY A 489 6.40 0.90 5.66
CA GLY A 489 5.84 0.11 6.75
C GLY A 489 4.99 0.96 7.70
N MET A 490 4.80 0.50 8.95
CA MET A 490 4.11 1.31 9.95
C MET A 490 4.87 2.62 10.19
N GLY A 491 4.15 3.75 10.25
CA GLY A 491 4.75 5.09 10.35
C GLY A 491 5.27 5.68 9.03
N ASN A 492 5.41 4.87 7.97
CA ASN A 492 5.80 5.33 6.64
C ASN A 492 5.15 4.43 5.57
N PRO A 493 3.83 4.54 5.32
CA PRO A 493 3.11 3.61 4.46
C PRO A 493 3.58 3.69 3.00
N THR A 494 3.34 2.63 2.22
CA THR A 494 3.51 2.65 0.77
C THR A 494 2.68 3.81 0.19
N PRO A 495 3.25 4.63 -0.71
CA PRO A 495 2.56 5.80 -1.26
C PRO A 495 1.37 5.38 -2.10
N LYS A 496 0.19 5.92 -1.79
CA LYS A 496 -1.03 5.77 -2.58
C LYS A 496 -1.19 6.95 -3.53
N LEU A 497 -1.25 6.65 -4.81
CA LEU A 497 -1.32 7.66 -5.87
C LEU A 497 -2.75 7.73 -6.40
N LEU A 498 -3.29 8.94 -6.54
CA LEU A 498 -4.57 9.17 -7.17
C LEU A 498 -4.37 9.50 -8.65
N ILE A 499 -5.05 8.75 -9.51
CA ILE A 499 -5.19 9.06 -10.93
C ILE A 499 -6.64 9.44 -11.16
N GLN A 500 -6.87 10.68 -11.57
CA GLN A 500 -8.22 11.20 -11.78
C GLN A 500 -8.65 11.04 -13.24
N ASN A 501 -9.96 10.90 -13.46
CA ASN A 501 -10.56 10.83 -14.79
C ASN A 501 -9.89 9.77 -15.72
N CYS A 502 -9.56 8.62 -15.15
CA CYS A 502 -8.97 7.50 -15.84
C CYS A 502 -10.02 6.52 -16.39
N TYR A 503 -9.60 5.65 -17.30
CA TYR A 503 -10.42 4.57 -17.86
C TYR A 503 -9.57 3.32 -18.08
N PHE A 504 -10.22 2.17 -18.25
CA PHE A 504 -9.58 0.86 -18.30
C PHE A 504 -9.87 0.14 -19.61
N HIS A 505 -8.83 -0.37 -20.27
CA HIS A 505 -8.93 -1.25 -21.43
C HIS A 505 -8.29 -2.61 -21.13
N ASN A 506 -8.47 -3.59 -22.04
CA ASN A 506 -7.85 -4.91 -21.96
C ASN A 506 -8.12 -5.65 -20.64
N LEU A 507 -9.33 -5.46 -20.09
CA LEU A 507 -9.81 -6.08 -18.86
C LEU A 507 -9.90 -7.61 -19.03
N TRP A 508 -9.11 -8.31 -18.23
CA TRP A 508 -9.11 -9.77 -18.21
C TRP A 508 -9.00 -10.25 -16.77
N HIS A 509 -9.81 -11.24 -16.37
CA HIS A 509 -9.70 -11.84 -15.05
C HIS A 509 -9.35 -13.31 -15.15
N ASN A 510 -8.59 -13.80 -14.16
CA ASN A 510 -8.42 -15.21 -13.92
C ASN A 510 -8.50 -15.53 -12.44
N ASN A 511 -8.94 -16.75 -12.14
CA ASN A 511 -8.81 -17.30 -10.80
C ASN A 511 -7.37 -17.80 -10.64
N LEU A 512 -6.76 -17.56 -9.47
CA LEU A 512 -5.48 -18.16 -9.15
C LEU A 512 -5.58 -19.69 -9.20
N GLU A 513 -4.53 -20.36 -9.63
CA GLU A 513 -4.39 -21.81 -9.54
C GLU A 513 -3.31 -22.11 -8.50
N ASP A 514 -3.55 -23.08 -7.63
CA ASP A 514 -2.50 -23.58 -6.74
C ASP A 514 -1.41 -24.30 -7.53
N LEU A 515 -0.30 -24.66 -6.86
CA LEU A 515 0.81 -25.40 -7.47
C LEU A 515 0.41 -26.78 -8.02
N LYS A 516 -0.82 -27.24 -7.79
CA LYS A 516 -1.41 -28.49 -8.29
C LYS A 516 -2.46 -28.26 -9.38
N GLY A 517 -2.59 -27.03 -9.89
CA GLY A 517 -3.55 -26.65 -10.94
C GLY A 517 -5.00 -26.54 -10.46
N LYS A 518 -5.26 -26.53 -9.14
CA LYS A 518 -6.61 -26.37 -8.61
C LYS A 518 -6.93 -24.89 -8.48
N LYS A 519 -8.05 -24.45 -9.07
CA LYS A 519 -8.53 -23.07 -8.97
C LYS A 519 -8.76 -22.68 -7.51
N ILE A 520 -7.94 -21.77 -7.01
CA ILE A 520 -8.19 -20.98 -5.81
C ILE A 520 -9.17 -19.88 -6.21
N ALA A 521 -10.31 -19.79 -5.52
CA ALA A 521 -11.33 -18.77 -5.75
C ALA A 521 -10.87 -17.39 -5.22
N TYR A 522 -9.77 -16.89 -5.78
CA TYR A 522 -9.28 -15.54 -5.55
C TYR A 522 -9.08 -14.90 -6.93
N PRO A 523 -10.07 -14.13 -7.43
CA PRO A 523 -10.03 -13.56 -8.76
C PRO A 523 -8.94 -12.49 -8.82
N ARG A 524 -8.23 -12.44 -9.93
CA ARG A 524 -7.25 -11.42 -10.25
C ARG A 524 -7.62 -10.83 -11.60
N THR A 525 -7.87 -9.53 -11.63
CA THR A 525 -8.11 -8.78 -12.86
C THR A 525 -6.82 -8.07 -13.29
N THR A 526 -6.47 -8.17 -14.57
CA THR A 526 -5.42 -7.40 -15.22
C THR A 526 -6.04 -6.45 -16.23
N PHE A 527 -5.46 -5.28 -16.38
CA PHE A 527 -5.98 -4.21 -17.25
C PHE A 527 -4.85 -3.32 -17.76
N GLU A 528 -5.20 -2.42 -18.67
CA GLU A 528 -4.43 -1.21 -18.99
C GLU A 528 -5.20 0.01 -18.50
N ILE A 529 -4.55 0.86 -17.70
CA ILE A 529 -5.11 2.13 -17.25
C ILE A 529 -4.71 3.25 -18.20
N TRP A 530 -5.65 4.14 -18.47
CA TRP A 530 -5.50 5.25 -19.40
C TRP A 530 -6.02 6.57 -18.85
N ASP A 531 -5.45 7.67 -19.31
CA ASP A 531 -5.95 9.03 -19.12
C ASP A 531 -5.67 9.87 -20.38
N SER A 532 -5.99 11.17 -20.34
CA SER A 532 -5.76 12.08 -21.48
C SER A 532 -4.29 12.40 -21.75
N SER A 533 -3.36 11.94 -20.91
CA SER A 533 -1.94 12.28 -20.98
C SER A 533 -1.09 11.26 -21.74
N ILE A 534 -1.66 10.12 -22.15
CA ILE A 534 -0.94 9.02 -22.78
C ILE A 534 -1.57 8.54 -24.08
N GLU A 535 -0.72 8.03 -24.98
CA GLU A 535 -1.14 7.35 -26.23
C GLU A 535 -1.12 5.82 -26.12
N GLN A 536 -0.50 5.27 -25.08
CA GLN A 536 -0.37 3.84 -24.82
C GLN A 536 -0.64 3.51 -23.35
N GLY A 537 -1.55 2.57 -23.11
CA GLY A 537 -2.02 2.18 -21.79
C GLY A 537 -0.92 1.67 -20.86
N PHE A 538 -1.04 1.99 -19.58
CA PHE A 538 -0.11 1.50 -18.57
C PHE A 538 -0.65 0.21 -17.94
N PRO A 539 0.15 -0.86 -17.80
CA PRO A 539 -0.36 -2.12 -17.28
C PRO A 539 -0.71 -2.02 -15.78
N GLY A 540 -1.74 -2.74 -15.36
CA GLY A 540 -2.12 -2.84 -13.96
C GLY A 540 -2.84 -4.13 -13.59
N MET A 541 -3.07 -4.28 -12.28
CA MET A 541 -3.77 -5.42 -11.68
C MET A 541 -4.66 -5.02 -10.52
N TRP A 542 -5.74 -5.78 -10.32
CA TRP A 542 -6.65 -5.68 -9.19
C TRP A 542 -6.89 -7.06 -8.59
N TRP A 543 -6.56 -7.21 -7.31
CA TRP A 543 -6.62 -8.48 -6.58
C TRP A 543 -7.94 -8.62 -5.83
N GLY A 544 -8.57 -9.78 -5.90
CA GLY A 544 -9.83 -10.05 -5.19
C GLY A 544 -11.09 -9.55 -5.92
N HIS A 545 -10.93 -8.96 -7.10
CA HIS A 545 -12.02 -8.37 -7.88
C HIS A 545 -12.14 -8.97 -9.27
N HIS A 546 -13.37 -9.06 -9.76
CA HIS A 546 -13.72 -9.49 -11.10
C HIS A 546 -13.74 -8.31 -12.07
N LYS A 547 -13.42 -8.60 -13.34
CA LYS A 547 -13.46 -7.58 -14.40
C LYS A 547 -14.83 -6.88 -14.53
N ASP A 548 -15.90 -7.59 -14.17
CA ASP A 548 -17.28 -7.12 -14.33
C ASP A 548 -17.63 -6.01 -13.33
N GLU A 549 -16.77 -5.77 -12.34
CA GLU A 549 -16.86 -4.64 -11.40
C GLU A 549 -16.35 -3.32 -12.03
N ILE A 550 -15.65 -3.39 -13.17
CA ILE A 550 -15.21 -2.22 -13.95
C ILE A 550 -16.08 -2.14 -15.20
N ALA A 551 -17.00 -1.17 -15.22
CA ALA A 551 -17.78 -0.88 -16.42
C ALA A 551 -16.87 -0.31 -17.52
N VAL A 552 -17.00 -0.87 -18.72
CA VAL A 552 -16.34 -0.42 -19.95
C VAL A 552 -16.89 0.97 -20.32
N ASP A 553 -16.06 1.81 -20.96
CA ASP A 553 -16.39 3.18 -21.39
C ASP A 553 -16.80 4.14 -20.27
N THR A 554 -16.44 3.82 -19.02
CA THR A 554 -16.72 4.64 -17.84
C THR A 554 -15.46 5.31 -17.31
N ARG A 555 -15.58 6.55 -16.83
CA ARG A 555 -14.50 7.28 -16.17
C ARG A 555 -14.51 7.06 -14.68
N TYR A 556 -13.32 6.92 -14.12
CA TYR A 556 -13.09 6.66 -12.71
C TYR A 556 -12.00 7.57 -12.16
N ASP A 557 -12.07 7.84 -10.87
CA ASP A 557 -10.85 8.10 -10.12
C ASP A 557 -10.35 6.77 -9.58
N ALA A 558 -9.03 6.58 -9.63
CA ALA A 558 -8.37 5.35 -9.19
C ALA A 558 -7.26 5.67 -8.19
N VAL A 559 -7.31 5.02 -7.02
CA VAL A 559 -6.19 4.98 -6.09
C VAL A 559 -5.34 3.76 -6.40
N VAL A 560 -4.07 3.98 -6.68
CA VAL A 560 -3.13 2.95 -7.11
C VAL A 560 -1.82 2.98 -6.32
N GLU A 561 -1.15 1.83 -6.26
CA GLU A 561 0.25 1.72 -5.86
C GLU A 561 1.09 1.35 -7.09
N LEU A 562 2.23 2.04 -7.29
CA LEU A 562 3.15 1.71 -8.40
C LEU A 562 4.13 0.61 -7.97
N ASP A 563 4.23 -0.44 -8.77
CA ASP A 563 5.03 -1.61 -8.47
C ASP A 563 5.91 -2.04 -9.66
N PHE A 564 6.93 -2.86 -9.40
CA PHE A 564 7.74 -3.54 -10.39
C PHE A 564 7.56 -5.06 -10.27
N ASN A 565 6.98 -5.65 -11.31
CA ASN A 565 6.74 -7.09 -11.41
C ASN A 565 8.00 -7.80 -11.90
N THR A 566 8.70 -8.47 -10.98
CA THR A 566 9.93 -9.21 -11.28
C THR A 566 9.72 -10.33 -12.29
N SER A 567 8.60 -11.06 -12.22
CA SER A 567 8.32 -12.19 -13.12
C SER A 567 8.07 -11.76 -14.57
N LYS A 568 7.42 -10.61 -14.77
CA LYS A 568 7.15 -10.05 -16.11
C LYS A 568 8.18 -9.01 -16.54
N ASN A 569 9.14 -8.68 -15.67
CA ASN A 569 10.15 -7.65 -15.86
C ASN A 569 9.55 -6.31 -16.35
N ARG A 570 8.46 -5.85 -15.71
CA ARG A 570 7.76 -4.62 -16.10
C ARG A 570 7.24 -3.85 -14.89
N TYR A 571 7.09 -2.53 -15.04
CA TYR A 571 6.36 -1.70 -14.08
C TYR A 571 4.87 -1.85 -14.31
N GLU A 572 4.08 -1.89 -13.24
CA GLU A 572 2.63 -1.97 -13.31
C GLU A 572 2.01 -1.34 -12.06
N VAL A 573 0.74 -0.93 -12.15
CA VAL A 573 -0.01 -0.42 -10.99
C VAL A 573 -0.83 -1.52 -10.32
N ARG A 574 -0.92 -1.47 -8.99
CA ARG A 574 -1.91 -2.22 -8.22
C ARG A 574 -3.06 -1.30 -7.89
N LEU A 575 -4.26 -1.64 -8.35
CA LEU A 575 -5.48 -0.89 -8.03
C LEU A 575 -5.89 -1.21 -6.59
N ILE A 576 -6.04 -0.16 -5.78
CA ILE A 576 -6.42 -0.25 -4.37
C ILE A 576 -7.90 0.07 -4.20
N ALA A 577 -8.35 1.17 -4.81
CA ALA A 577 -9.74 1.58 -4.76
C ALA A 577 -10.13 2.29 -6.05
N LEU A 578 -11.42 2.19 -6.36
CA LEU A 578 -12.02 2.75 -7.56
C LEU A 578 -13.32 3.44 -7.16
N GLN A 579 -13.54 4.65 -7.66
CA GLN A 579 -14.83 5.32 -7.58
C GLN A 579 -15.20 5.87 -8.95
N LEU A 580 -16.50 5.87 -9.25
CA LEU A 580 -16.98 6.58 -10.44
C LEU A 580 -16.47 8.02 -10.36
N TYR A 581 -15.90 8.51 -11.46
CA TYR A 581 -15.55 9.91 -11.55
C TYR A 581 -16.85 10.70 -11.49
N GLN A 582 -17.15 11.19 -10.30
CA GLN A 582 -18.18 12.18 -10.09
C GLN A 582 -17.45 13.50 -10.18
N GLN A 583 -17.85 14.32 -11.14
CA GLN A 583 -17.44 15.72 -11.17
C GLN A 583 -18.09 16.37 -9.94
N GLU A 584 -17.46 16.21 -8.76
CA GLU A 584 -17.94 16.85 -7.54
C GLU A 584 -17.99 18.35 -7.84
N SER A 585 -19.19 18.90 -7.72
CA SER A 585 -19.47 20.31 -7.72
C SER A 585 -18.80 20.93 -6.50
N LEU A 586 -17.49 21.14 -6.60
CA LEU A 586 -16.71 21.95 -5.70
C LEU A 586 -17.28 23.37 -5.78
N SER A 587 -17.98 23.77 -4.73
CA SER A 587 -18.31 25.16 -4.45
C SER A 587 -17.00 25.92 -4.18
N TYR A 588 -16.27 26.26 -5.23
CA TYR A 588 -15.23 27.29 -5.18
C TYR A 588 -15.85 28.61 -5.63
N GLY A 589 -15.79 29.60 -4.75
CA GLY A 589 -16.38 30.92 -4.95
C GLY A 589 -15.95 31.60 -6.25
N ASN A 590 -16.92 32.25 -6.90
CA ASN A 590 -16.81 33.25 -7.97
C ASN A 590 -15.79 32.97 -9.09
N LYS A 591 -16.17 32.14 -10.08
CA LYS A 591 -15.54 32.15 -11.41
C LYS A 591 -15.92 33.42 -12.18
N LYS A 592 -14.92 34.11 -12.73
CA LYS A 592 -15.04 35.29 -13.62
C LYS A 592 -15.69 34.90 -14.98
N ASP A 593 -16.49 35.81 -15.54
CA ASP A 593 -17.08 35.70 -16.90
C ASP A 593 -16.04 35.88 -18.02
N PHE A 594 -15.60 34.77 -18.62
CA PHE A 594 -14.61 34.74 -19.72
C PHE A 594 -15.21 34.79 -21.14
N LEU A 595 -16.53 34.69 -21.31
CA LEU A 595 -17.21 34.70 -22.62
C LEU A 595 -17.98 35.99 -22.89
N ILE A 596 -17.90 36.46 -24.13
CA ILE A 596 -18.69 37.59 -24.66
C ILE A 596 -19.46 37.10 -25.88
N ASP A 597 -20.78 37.28 -25.87
CA ASP A 597 -21.62 37.00 -27.04
C ASP A 597 -21.69 38.21 -27.97
N ASN A 598 -21.03 38.09 -29.13
CA ASN A 598 -21.15 39.04 -30.24
C ASN A 598 -21.63 38.35 -31.52
N ARG A 599 -22.36 37.23 -31.39
CA ARG A 599 -22.89 36.50 -32.54
C ARG A 599 -23.89 37.38 -33.28
N ASN A 600 -23.86 37.33 -34.61
CA ASN A 600 -24.77 38.11 -35.46
C ASN A 600 -24.73 39.64 -35.25
N ARG A 601 -23.65 40.20 -34.70
CA ARG A 601 -23.48 41.64 -34.45
C ARG A 601 -22.15 42.14 -35.01
N GLU A 602 -22.09 43.42 -35.38
CA GLU A 602 -20.82 44.07 -35.71
C GLU A 602 -19.97 44.31 -34.46
N ILE A 603 -18.65 44.26 -34.60
CA ILE A 603 -17.71 44.44 -33.49
C ILE A 603 -17.68 45.92 -33.11
N ASN A 604 -18.12 46.26 -31.90
CA ASN A 604 -18.08 47.64 -31.41
C ASN A 604 -16.70 48.00 -30.80
N GLN A 605 -16.42 49.30 -30.67
CA GLN A 605 -15.12 49.79 -30.17
C GLN A 605 -14.84 49.35 -28.72
N GLU A 606 -15.87 49.16 -27.89
CA GLU A 606 -15.75 48.70 -26.50
C GLU A 606 -15.21 47.27 -26.39
N VAL A 607 -15.64 46.35 -27.26
CA VAL A 607 -15.12 44.97 -27.28
C VAL A 607 -13.66 44.93 -27.72
N ASN A 608 -13.25 45.80 -28.64
CA ASN A 608 -11.85 45.89 -29.08
C ASN A 608 -10.89 46.40 -28.00
N GLN A 609 -11.37 47.26 -27.09
CA GLN A 609 -10.55 47.79 -25.98
C GLN A 609 -10.20 46.73 -24.92
N LEU A 610 -10.92 45.60 -24.89
CA LEU A 610 -10.70 44.50 -23.93
C LEU A 610 -9.54 43.56 -24.32
N ASN A 611 -8.89 43.79 -25.47
CA ASN A 611 -7.86 42.89 -26.03
C ASN A 611 -8.26 41.38 -26.05
N PRO A 612 -9.47 41.02 -26.50
CA PRO A 612 -9.99 39.65 -26.40
C PRO A 612 -9.40 38.71 -27.47
N LEU A 613 -9.69 37.42 -27.33
CA LEU A 613 -9.59 36.45 -28.42
C LEU A 613 -10.91 36.39 -29.18
N PHE A 614 -10.85 36.28 -30.50
CA PHE A 614 -12.04 36.25 -31.37
C PHE A 614 -12.23 34.88 -32.01
N LEU A 615 -13.43 34.34 -31.89
CA LEU A 615 -13.88 33.17 -32.64
C LEU A 615 -14.75 33.64 -33.82
N TRP A 616 -14.15 33.69 -35.01
CA TRP A 616 -14.78 34.22 -36.22
C TRP A 616 -15.63 33.22 -37.00
N GLU A 617 -15.44 31.93 -36.74
CA GLU A 617 -16.15 30.85 -37.44
C GLU A 617 -17.03 30.07 -36.48
N CYS A 618 -18.29 29.83 -36.86
CA CYS A 618 -19.20 29.00 -36.07
C CYS A 618 -18.63 27.57 -35.92
N PRO A 619 -18.42 27.09 -34.68
CA PRO A 619 -17.89 25.75 -34.42
C PRO A 619 -18.74 24.65 -35.05
N ARG A 620 -18.08 23.56 -35.45
CA ARG A 620 -18.75 22.36 -35.97
C ARG A 620 -18.77 21.22 -34.96
N ASN A 621 -18.07 21.39 -33.85
CA ASN A 621 -17.97 20.48 -32.71
C ASN A 621 -17.57 21.28 -31.47
N TRP A 622 -17.75 20.67 -30.30
CA TRP A 622 -17.37 21.26 -29.03
C TRP A 622 -15.88 21.51 -28.92
N THR A 623 -15.04 20.54 -29.34
CA THR A 623 -13.58 20.60 -29.25
C THR A 623 -12.97 21.92 -29.73
N LYS A 624 -13.47 22.48 -30.85
CA LYS A 624 -13.00 23.79 -31.34
C LYS A 624 -13.35 24.91 -30.37
N LEU A 625 -14.57 24.95 -29.85
CA LEU A 625 -15.02 25.98 -28.90
C LEU A 625 -14.31 25.85 -27.54
N SER A 626 -14.20 24.62 -27.03
CA SER A 626 -13.46 24.25 -25.80
C SER A 626 -12.03 24.78 -25.84
N ARG A 627 -11.32 24.48 -26.93
CA ARG A 627 -9.91 24.83 -27.10
C ARG A 627 -9.70 26.35 -27.09
N GLU A 628 -10.51 27.09 -27.83
CA GLU A 628 -10.39 28.57 -27.87
C GLU A 628 -10.79 29.19 -26.51
N TYR A 629 -11.73 28.58 -25.78
CA TYR A 629 -12.12 29.02 -24.43
C TYR A 629 -11.02 28.77 -23.40
N GLN A 630 -10.39 27.60 -23.41
CA GLN A 630 -9.25 27.30 -22.55
C GLN A 630 -8.03 28.18 -22.88
N GLN A 631 -7.78 28.48 -24.15
CA GLN A 631 -6.73 29.43 -24.53
C GLN A 631 -7.01 30.85 -24.03
N ALA A 632 -8.28 31.27 -24.00
CA ALA A 632 -8.69 32.54 -23.42
C ALA A 632 -8.42 32.57 -21.90
N ILE A 633 -8.78 31.50 -21.18
CA ILE A 633 -8.49 31.37 -19.74
C ILE A 633 -6.99 31.39 -19.45
N LEU A 634 -6.20 30.58 -20.16
CA LEU A 634 -4.74 30.48 -19.98
C LEU A 634 -4.02 31.81 -20.22
N ARG A 635 -4.59 32.68 -21.06
CA ARG A 635 -4.04 34.00 -21.40
C ARG A 635 -4.68 35.13 -20.59
N ASP A 636 -5.57 34.81 -19.63
CA ASP A 636 -6.39 35.75 -18.87
C ASP A 636 -7.10 36.80 -19.76
N LYS A 637 -7.64 36.33 -20.90
CA LYS A 637 -8.36 37.14 -21.90
C LYS A 637 -9.80 36.65 -22.04
N LYS A 638 -10.72 37.55 -22.41
CA LYS A 638 -12.09 37.14 -22.78
C LYS A 638 -12.11 36.52 -24.18
N LEU A 639 -12.98 35.53 -24.39
CA LEU A 639 -13.31 34.97 -25.69
C LEU A 639 -14.60 35.61 -26.23
N VAL A 640 -14.53 36.22 -27.41
CA VAL A 640 -15.67 36.81 -28.10
C VAL A 640 -16.15 35.86 -29.20
N LEU A 641 -17.42 35.46 -29.13
CA LEU A 641 -18.09 34.72 -30.20
C LEU A 641 -18.49 35.70 -31.30
N ALA A 642 -17.77 35.74 -32.42
CA ALA A 642 -17.87 36.78 -33.45
C ALA A 642 -18.28 36.24 -34.83
N TYR A 643 -19.07 35.17 -34.86
CA TYR A 643 -19.57 34.54 -36.08
C TYR A 643 -21.05 34.83 -36.34
N ALA A 644 -21.45 34.80 -37.61
CA ALA A 644 -22.84 34.86 -38.03
C ALA A 644 -23.49 33.45 -38.08
N SER A 645 -24.82 33.41 -38.01
CA SER A 645 -25.59 32.18 -38.18
C SER A 645 -25.27 31.52 -39.52
N PRO A 646 -24.85 30.24 -39.52
CA PRO A 646 -24.43 29.55 -40.74
C PRO A 646 -25.62 29.25 -41.65
N LEU A 647 -25.40 29.33 -42.97
CA LEU A 647 -26.41 28.97 -43.97
C LEU A 647 -26.67 27.46 -43.94
N LYS A 648 -27.93 27.06 -43.71
CA LYS A 648 -28.34 25.65 -43.73
C LYS A 648 -28.15 25.05 -45.12
N LYS A 649 -27.31 24.02 -45.25
CA LYS A 649 -27.13 23.29 -46.50
C LYS A 649 -27.83 21.94 -46.43
N SER A 650 -28.42 21.51 -47.55
CA SER A 650 -28.98 20.16 -47.65
C SER A 650 -27.85 19.13 -47.78
N ALA A 651 -27.88 18.09 -46.94
CA ALA A 651 -26.94 16.96 -47.03
C ALA A 651 -26.94 16.34 -48.43
N HIS A 652 -28.13 16.20 -49.02
CA HIS A 652 -28.30 15.69 -50.38
C HIS A 652 -27.67 16.61 -51.44
N THR A 653 -27.78 17.93 -51.27
CA THR A 653 -27.10 18.89 -52.17
C THR A 653 -25.57 18.81 -52.03
N SER A 654 -25.07 18.59 -50.81
CA SER A 654 -23.64 18.40 -50.55
C SER A 654 -23.11 17.13 -51.23
N TRP A 655 -23.90 16.04 -51.20
CA TRP A 655 -23.60 14.81 -51.92
C TRP A 655 -23.60 15.00 -53.45
N ILE A 656 -24.65 15.62 -54.00
CA ILE A 656 -24.73 15.92 -55.44
C ILE A 656 -23.51 16.76 -55.88
N ASN A 657 -23.14 17.78 -55.10
CA ASN A 657 -22.01 18.63 -55.40
C ASN A 657 -20.68 17.85 -55.36
N LEU A 658 -20.49 16.99 -54.36
CA LEU A 658 -19.31 16.13 -54.24
C LEU A 658 -19.21 15.17 -55.44
N VAL A 659 -20.30 14.50 -55.82
CA VAL A 659 -20.36 13.65 -57.02
C VAL A 659 -20.09 14.46 -58.30
N GLY A 660 -20.66 15.66 -58.42
CA GLY A 660 -20.46 16.55 -59.55
C GLY A 660 -18.99 16.99 -59.70
N ILE A 661 -18.35 17.36 -58.60
CA ILE A 661 -16.91 17.68 -58.56
C ILE A 661 -16.08 16.45 -58.94
N GLY A 662 -16.38 15.28 -58.38
CA GLY A 662 -15.71 14.02 -58.74
C GLY A 662 -15.79 13.70 -60.23
N LYS A 663 -16.99 13.80 -60.84
CA LYS A 663 -17.20 13.61 -62.29
C LYS A 663 -16.42 14.62 -63.12
N TYR A 664 -16.41 15.89 -62.71
CA TYR A 664 -15.70 16.95 -63.41
C TYR A 664 -14.19 16.72 -63.41
N LEU A 665 -13.62 16.40 -62.24
CA LEU A 665 -12.18 16.16 -62.09
C LEU A 665 -11.76 14.89 -62.84
N ALA A 666 -12.57 13.83 -62.80
CA ALA A 666 -12.33 12.62 -63.56
C ALA A 666 -12.35 12.83 -65.08
N ARG A 667 -13.30 13.63 -65.58
CA ARG A 667 -13.41 13.97 -67.01
C ARG A 667 -12.26 14.85 -67.50
N THR A 668 -11.83 15.81 -66.68
CA THR A 668 -10.79 16.79 -67.04
C THR A 668 -9.37 16.32 -66.71
N LYS A 669 -9.22 15.20 -65.99
CA LYS A 669 -7.94 14.67 -65.47
C LYS A 669 -7.15 15.72 -64.66
N THR A 670 -7.87 16.57 -63.95
CA THR A 670 -7.29 17.58 -63.05
C THR A 670 -7.42 17.13 -61.60
N SER A 671 -6.61 17.72 -60.72
CA SER A 671 -6.65 17.48 -59.28
C SER A 671 -7.17 18.70 -58.53
N ILE A 672 -7.62 18.48 -57.30
CA ILE A 672 -8.03 19.54 -56.37
C ILE A 672 -7.34 19.28 -55.02
N SER A 673 -6.89 20.33 -54.33
CA SER A 673 -6.39 20.11 -52.97
C SER A 673 -7.54 19.76 -52.02
N ARG A 674 -7.26 18.96 -50.99
CA ARG A 674 -8.27 18.61 -49.98
C ARG A 674 -8.88 19.86 -49.35
N GLN A 675 -8.07 20.87 -49.02
CA GLN A 675 -8.53 22.14 -48.46
C GLN A 675 -9.46 22.90 -49.42
N GLN A 676 -9.16 22.94 -50.73
CA GLN A 676 -10.04 23.55 -51.72
C GLN A 676 -11.39 22.81 -51.81
N LEU A 677 -11.37 21.49 -51.70
CA LEU A 677 -12.59 20.67 -51.70
C LEU A 677 -13.43 20.90 -50.44
N GLN A 678 -12.80 20.95 -49.26
CA GLN A 678 -13.44 21.31 -47.99
C GLN A 678 -14.08 22.70 -48.05
N ASN A 679 -13.39 23.70 -48.63
CA ASN A 679 -13.92 25.05 -48.76
C ASN A 679 -15.10 25.13 -49.74
N ARG A 680 -15.01 24.44 -50.89
CA ARG A 680 -16.12 24.41 -51.87
C ARG A 680 -17.36 23.72 -51.32
N LEU A 681 -17.19 22.63 -50.59
CA LEU A 681 -18.30 21.88 -50.01
C LEU A 681 -18.74 22.44 -48.64
N ASN A 682 -17.88 23.22 -48.00
CA ASN A 682 -18.01 23.71 -46.62
C ASN A 682 -18.17 22.57 -45.60
N LEU A 683 -17.35 21.53 -45.69
CA LEU A 683 -17.41 20.33 -44.84
C LEU A 683 -16.16 20.21 -43.95
N SER A 684 -16.29 19.59 -42.78
CA SER A 684 -15.10 19.29 -41.96
C SER A 684 -14.22 18.23 -42.65
N TYR A 685 -13.03 18.02 -42.11
CA TYR A 685 -12.14 16.97 -42.60
C TYR A 685 -12.81 15.59 -42.50
N TYR A 686 -13.34 15.24 -41.32
CA TYR A 686 -13.96 13.94 -41.07
C TYR A 686 -15.14 13.67 -42.01
N THR A 687 -16.05 14.63 -42.16
CA THR A 687 -17.21 14.47 -43.04
C THR A 687 -16.82 14.42 -44.51
N LEU A 688 -15.76 15.14 -44.92
CA LEU A 688 -15.24 14.99 -46.27
C LEU A 688 -14.66 13.60 -46.50
N GLU A 689 -13.92 13.03 -45.54
CA GLU A 689 -13.36 11.68 -45.66
C GLU A 689 -14.46 10.62 -45.81
N LEU A 690 -15.53 10.71 -45.02
CA LEU A 690 -16.71 9.86 -45.21
C LEU A 690 -17.26 10.01 -46.63
N GLY A 691 -17.35 11.24 -47.15
CA GLY A 691 -17.79 11.51 -48.52
C GLY A 691 -16.87 10.90 -49.59
N LEU A 692 -15.55 10.96 -49.41
CA LEU A 692 -14.57 10.38 -50.33
C LEU A 692 -14.62 8.85 -50.32
N VAL A 693 -14.78 8.22 -49.15
CA VAL A 693 -15.01 6.79 -49.01
C VAL A 693 -16.32 6.39 -49.72
N SER A 694 -17.40 7.15 -49.51
CA SER A 694 -18.68 6.91 -50.17
C SER A 694 -18.60 7.06 -51.68
N LEU A 695 -17.81 8.01 -52.20
CA LEU A 695 -17.53 8.10 -53.63
C LEU A 695 -16.76 6.88 -54.13
N ALA A 696 -15.73 6.44 -53.40
CA ALA A 696 -14.90 5.31 -53.78
C ALA A 696 -15.71 4.01 -53.92
N GLU A 697 -16.67 3.79 -53.02
CA GLU A 697 -17.57 2.64 -53.08
C GLU A 697 -18.70 2.77 -54.11
N ASN A 698 -18.88 3.96 -54.70
CA ASN A 698 -19.96 4.26 -55.65
C ASN A 698 -19.42 4.74 -57.01
N GLY A 699 -18.44 4.01 -57.54
CA GLY A 699 -18.00 4.13 -58.93
C GLY A 699 -16.87 5.12 -59.19
N PHE A 700 -16.18 5.59 -58.14
CA PHE A 700 -14.96 6.37 -58.27
C PHE A 700 -13.74 5.61 -57.73
N LYS A 701 -12.57 5.90 -58.27
CA LYS A 701 -11.28 5.63 -57.65
C LYS A 701 -10.67 6.96 -57.26
N VAL A 702 -10.55 7.20 -55.96
CA VAL A 702 -9.93 8.41 -55.41
C VAL A 702 -8.43 8.14 -55.24
N LYS A 703 -7.59 8.97 -55.85
CA LYS A 703 -6.13 8.91 -55.72
C LYS A 703 -5.64 10.18 -55.03
N GLU A 704 -4.81 10.01 -54.01
CA GLU A 704 -4.20 11.11 -53.26
C GLU A 704 -2.70 11.17 -53.54
N ASN A 705 -2.16 12.36 -53.82
CA ASN A 705 -0.72 12.60 -53.94
C ASN A 705 -0.36 13.94 -53.29
N GLN A 706 0.48 13.90 -52.24
CA GLN A 706 1.07 15.08 -51.58
C GLN A 706 0.05 16.21 -51.28
N GLU A 707 -1.19 15.85 -50.90
CA GLU A 707 -2.39 16.71 -50.60
C GLU A 707 -3.39 17.01 -51.73
N ASN A 708 -3.11 16.57 -52.96
CA ASN A 708 -4.03 16.72 -54.09
C ASN A 708 -4.82 15.43 -54.36
N LEU A 709 -6.12 15.58 -54.55
CA LEU A 709 -7.07 14.52 -54.87
C LEU A 709 -7.36 14.50 -56.38
N SER A 710 -7.32 13.32 -56.97
CA SER A 710 -7.76 13.06 -58.34
C SER A 710 -8.73 11.89 -58.37
N PHE A 711 -9.60 11.86 -59.36
CA PHE A 711 -10.73 10.92 -59.44
C PHE A 711 -10.70 10.18 -60.78
N GLU A 712 -11.01 8.90 -60.78
CA GLU A 712 -11.25 8.10 -61.99
C GLU A 712 -12.59 7.38 -61.86
N LEU A 713 -13.34 7.22 -62.95
CA LEU A 713 -14.59 6.44 -62.93
C LEU A 713 -14.28 4.96 -63.11
N VAL A 714 -14.91 4.11 -62.31
CA VAL A 714 -14.73 2.65 -62.34
C VAL A 714 -16.10 1.97 -62.38
N ASN A 715 -16.25 0.92 -63.18
CA ASN A 715 -17.45 0.10 -63.17
C ASN A 715 -17.48 -0.74 -61.89
N HIS A 716 -18.39 -0.41 -60.98
CA HIS A 716 -18.58 -1.10 -59.71
C HIS A 716 -20.08 -1.13 -59.35
N GLU A 717 -20.54 -2.19 -58.69
CA GLU A 717 -21.88 -2.20 -58.08
C GLU A 717 -21.92 -1.22 -56.90
N ALA A 718 -22.93 -0.34 -56.89
CA ALA A 718 -23.10 0.73 -55.91
C ALA A 718 -23.53 0.16 -54.54
N LYS A 719 -22.85 0.61 -53.47
CA LYS A 719 -23.20 0.26 -52.08
C LYS A 719 -23.83 1.48 -51.37
N ILE A 720 -25.11 1.37 -51.04
CA ILE A 720 -25.96 2.48 -50.55
C ILE A 720 -25.60 2.89 -49.10
N ASN A 721 -25.24 1.96 -48.22
CA ASN A 721 -25.08 2.21 -46.77
C ASN A 721 -24.02 3.26 -46.40
N LYS A 722 -23.00 3.51 -47.24
CA LYS A 722 -21.97 4.53 -46.95
C LYS A 722 -22.43 5.95 -47.30
N ILE A 723 -23.35 6.09 -48.26
CA ILE A 723 -23.91 7.40 -48.59
C ILE A 723 -24.72 7.93 -47.40
N GLU A 724 -25.46 7.07 -46.71
CA GLU A 724 -26.23 7.43 -45.50
C GLU A 724 -25.31 7.97 -44.39
N GLN A 725 -24.17 7.31 -44.11
CA GLN A 725 -23.19 7.79 -43.12
C GLN A 725 -22.66 9.19 -43.44
N PHE A 726 -22.40 9.48 -44.72
CA PHE A 726 -22.01 10.82 -45.15
C PHE A 726 -23.15 11.83 -44.96
N LEU A 727 -24.37 11.48 -45.36
CA LEU A 727 -25.53 12.37 -45.24
C LEU A 727 -25.85 12.69 -43.76
N GLU A 728 -25.75 11.69 -42.88
CA GLU A 728 -25.90 11.84 -41.43
C GLU A 728 -24.82 12.73 -40.83
N ALA A 729 -23.55 12.54 -41.21
CA ALA A 729 -22.45 13.39 -40.76
C ALA A 729 -22.64 14.86 -41.18
N VAL A 730 -23.11 15.11 -42.42
CA VAL A 730 -23.45 16.46 -42.88
C VAL A 730 -24.65 17.02 -42.11
N ALA A 731 -25.66 16.21 -41.80
CA ALA A 731 -26.82 16.64 -41.01
C ALA A 731 -26.43 17.00 -39.57
N LEU A 732 -25.54 16.22 -38.95
CA LEU A 732 -25.00 16.46 -37.61
C LEU A 732 -24.17 17.74 -37.56
N GLU A 733 -23.27 17.97 -38.53
CA GLU A 733 -22.51 19.22 -38.60
C GLU A 733 -23.44 20.44 -38.74
N ASN A 734 -24.47 20.35 -39.58
CA ASN A 734 -25.45 21.43 -39.70
C ASN A 734 -26.21 21.65 -38.39
N PHE A 735 -26.59 20.58 -37.68
CA PHE A 735 -27.26 20.67 -36.39
C PHE A 735 -26.38 21.36 -35.36
N LEU A 736 -25.12 20.93 -35.20
CA LEU A 736 -24.18 21.51 -34.24
C LEU A 736 -23.90 22.98 -34.55
N GLN A 737 -23.71 23.32 -35.82
CA GLN A 737 -23.55 24.71 -36.25
C GLN A 737 -24.78 25.59 -35.97
N GLN A 738 -25.99 25.04 -36.09
CA GLN A 738 -27.22 25.74 -35.69
C GLN A 738 -27.33 25.86 -34.17
N TYR A 739 -26.96 24.80 -33.45
CA TYR A 739 -26.91 24.79 -32.00
C TYR A 739 -25.97 25.89 -31.49
N PHE A 740 -24.70 25.93 -31.91
CA PHE A 740 -23.73 26.96 -31.49
C PHE A 740 -24.10 28.39 -31.88
N ALA A 741 -24.90 28.56 -32.95
CA ALA A 741 -25.38 29.87 -33.37
C ALA A 741 -26.56 30.39 -32.55
N THR A 742 -27.31 29.51 -31.86
CA THR A 742 -28.58 29.85 -31.21
C THR A 742 -28.63 29.57 -29.71
N VAL A 743 -27.76 28.69 -29.22
CA VAL A 743 -27.67 28.33 -27.80
C VAL A 743 -27.37 29.57 -26.94
N PRO A 744 -28.10 29.81 -25.83
CA PRO A 744 -27.82 30.89 -24.90
C PRO A 744 -26.36 30.91 -24.43
N LEU A 745 -25.80 32.12 -24.21
CA LEU A 745 -24.41 32.28 -23.79
C LEU A 745 -24.16 31.60 -22.44
N GLU A 746 -25.15 31.64 -21.55
CA GLU A 746 -25.11 31.03 -20.23
C GLU A 746 -24.95 29.51 -20.34
N ILE A 747 -25.65 28.87 -21.28
CA ILE A 747 -25.54 27.42 -21.52
C ILE A 747 -24.15 27.08 -22.07
N LEU A 748 -23.61 27.90 -22.99
CA LEU A 748 -22.23 27.72 -23.46
C LEU A 748 -21.23 27.89 -22.32
N GLN A 749 -21.38 28.92 -21.50
CA GLN A 749 -20.52 29.17 -20.34
C GLN A 749 -20.61 28.03 -19.35
N THR A 750 -21.81 27.52 -19.05
CA THR A 750 -21.99 26.34 -18.20
C THR A 750 -21.24 25.16 -18.80
N ILE A 751 -21.50 24.79 -20.05
CA ILE A 751 -20.88 23.63 -20.69
C ILE A 751 -19.35 23.76 -20.74
N LEU A 752 -18.84 24.92 -21.15
CA LEU A 752 -17.40 25.20 -21.26
C LEU A 752 -16.70 25.33 -19.89
N ASN A 753 -17.43 25.70 -18.84
CA ASN A 753 -16.94 25.69 -17.46
C ASN A 753 -17.05 24.31 -16.79
N HIS A 754 -17.85 23.41 -17.37
CA HIS A 754 -18.12 22.04 -16.92
C HIS A 754 -17.49 20.97 -17.82
N GLU A 755 -16.64 21.36 -18.77
CA GLU A 755 -16.18 20.56 -19.92
C GLU A 755 -15.24 19.39 -19.58
N ASP A 756 -15.70 18.50 -18.71
CA ASP A 756 -15.45 17.05 -18.71
C ASP A 756 -16.76 16.27 -19.03
N SER A 757 -17.88 16.94 -19.33
CA SER A 757 -19.14 16.28 -19.65
C SER A 757 -19.88 16.96 -20.80
N ILE A 758 -19.70 16.47 -22.04
CA ILE A 758 -20.68 16.42 -23.15
C ILE A 758 -19.99 15.67 -24.31
N ASP A 759 -20.21 14.36 -24.37
CA ASP A 759 -20.19 13.61 -25.63
C ASP A 759 -21.64 13.59 -26.14
N PHE A 760 -21.90 14.32 -27.23
CA PHE A 760 -23.11 14.21 -28.06
C PHE A 760 -22.70 13.93 -29.50
#